data_AF-A0A8J7Q2X0-F1
#
_entry.id   AF-A0A8J7Q2X0-F1
#
_cell.length_a   1.000
_cell.length_b   1.000
_cell.length_c   1.000
_cell.angle_alpha   90.00
_cell.angle_beta   90.00
_cell.angle_gamma   90.00
#
_symmetry.space_group_name_H-M   'P 1'
#
loop_
_entity.id
_entity.type
_entity.pdbx_description
1 polymer ?
#
loop_
_entity_poly.entity_id
_entity_poly.type
_entity_poly.pdbx_seq_one_letter_code
_entity_poly.pdbx_strand_id
1 'polypeptide(L)'
;MEQAQPTADRLLVRFGWYAALAAVTVAYLTYNFRLQRADLTAPLCPPRNDSAALLSLVTTVHEAGWPWLATRVGAPAAAERYDYPLPEHVHYLMIRALSWATGDPFVTFNLWCLLSYPVTAICAMAVLRAGGVSRPMAFALALIYTFLPYHAGRVFSHTMLAYYHTVPLILLPAIWITLGRLPFFGPANEAGRRGVAVRNATTGWTVMLGTVVAATSPYYAFFGCFFLTVAGAYRSLAETSWRPIAAGLVSAAVVSAAGFLCSLPFVLAQREHGPHPAVAQRHSNESEVYCLKVTQLLLPAGDHRIQALGYMTRLYNTDAPHSNENRDSTLGTIGAIGFVVLLGRLLMPRHGPTLFSGLAALNGSALLLAMSGGLGGLFNFLAFAQIRCYNRVCVFIAFWSLLAVGILIDRWAARGWRGRGPLAALAIGLFGLWDVTSVRQAPHHSELRTHHAAWVDFGNRMEEAMPPGGMVFQLPAASYPEAGVVHAMPDYAHLACHVYTRTLRWSYGTNRNRRWDEWHQYVAGLPAPDLVRALCLAGFAGVYVDRRGYADHGESIIAELRSVLGPEAVSSRSGEQMLFSLEGAAASLREMVSDEQWERAKERLLTRPCALCQDGFYPWAPTDPPEPRRAMYRVVMRLINPGREPRPVVLRMNWKQHANVDVHIHGPTLEVDVHRAPPADLQSFALDLVLPPGEHLLHFDAAPRPIGFARMHCAWIGTDVRLEVSD
;
A
#
# COMPACT_ATOMS: atom_id res chain seq x y z
N MET A 1 -18.25 51.91 -21.20
CA MET A 1 -18.97 51.53 -19.96
C MET A 1 -19.27 50.04 -20.03
N GLU A 2 -18.30 49.23 -19.60
CA GLU A 2 -18.45 47.78 -19.50
C GLU A 2 -19.06 47.49 -18.13
N GLN A 3 -20.37 47.21 -18.09
CA GLN A 3 -21.07 46.90 -16.84
C GLN A 3 -20.40 45.71 -16.16
N ALA A 4 -19.85 45.95 -14.97
CA ALA A 4 -19.34 44.90 -14.10
C ALA A 4 -20.50 43.98 -13.71
N GLN A 5 -20.61 42.83 -14.39
CA GLN A 5 -21.51 41.75 -13.97
C GLN A 5 -21.31 41.47 -12.47
N PRO A 6 -22.40 41.35 -11.69
CA PRO A 6 -22.31 41.13 -10.25
C PRO A 6 -21.51 39.86 -9.96
N THR A 7 -20.70 39.92 -8.90
CA THR A 7 -19.80 38.83 -8.45
C THR A 7 -20.52 37.49 -8.28
N ALA A 8 -21.83 37.51 -7.97
CA ALA A 8 -22.70 36.35 -7.88
C ALA A 8 -22.80 35.57 -9.21
N ASP A 9 -23.03 36.24 -10.34
CA ASP A 9 -23.15 35.59 -11.66
C ASP A 9 -21.85 34.89 -12.06
N ARG A 10 -20.70 35.50 -11.71
CA ARG A 10 -19.38 34.91 -11.95
C ARG A 10 -19.13 33.67 -11.09
N LEU A 11 -19.68 33.60 -9.88
CA LEU A 11 -19.59 32.44 -9.00
C LEU A 11 -20.53 31.32 -9.46
N LEU A 12 -21.77 31.66 -9.83
CA LEU A 12 -22.74 30.71 -10.37
C LEU A 12 -22.23 30.04 -11.65
N VAL A 13 -21.68 30.83 -12.59
CA VAL A 13 -21.07 30.26 -13.81
C VAL A 13 -19.90 29.34 -13.44
N ARG A 14 -19.03 29.73 -12.50
CA ARG A 14 -17.93 28.86 -12.05
C ARG A 14 -18.47 27.55 -11.48
N PHE A 15 -19.43 27.63 -10.56
CA PHE A 15 -20.04 26.46 -9.95
C PHE A 15 -20.68 25.55 -11.00
N GLY A 16 -21.41 26.12 -11.98
CA GLY A 16 -22.01 25.37 -13.07
C GLY A 16 -20.99 24.56 -13.89
N TRP A 17 -19.80 25.09 -14.16
CA TRP A 17 -18.73 24.34 -14.84
C TRP A 17 -18.22 23.15 -14.02
N TYR A 18 -18.02 23.30 -12.71
CA TYR A 18 -17.56 22.20 -11.85
C TYR A 18 -18.65 21.16 -11.62
N ALA A 19 -19.91 21.59 -11.42
CA ALA A 19 -21.04 20.69 -11.29
C ALA A 19 -21.26 19.89 -12.58
N ALA A 20 -21.20 20.55 -13.75
CA ALA A 20 -21.25 19.87 -15.03
C ALA A 20 -20.08 18.89 -15.22
N LEU A 21 -18.87 19.24 -14.78
CA LEU A 21 -17.71 18.35 -14.88
C LEU A 21 -17.90 17.09 -14.04
N ALA A 22 -18.37 17.25 -12.79
CA ALA A 22 -18.67 16.13 -11.92
C ALA A 22 -19.75 15.22 -12.53
N ALA A 23 -20.84 15.81 -13.02
CA ALA A 23 -21.93 15.07 -13.65
C ALA A 23 -21.48 14.32 -14.91
N VAL A 24 -20.73 14.97 -15.81
CA VAL A 24 -20.17 14.34 -17.02
C VAL A 24 -19.17 13.24 -16.65
N THR A 25 -18.35 13.44 -15.62
CA THR A 25 -17.41 12.42 -15.14
C THR A 25 -18.16 11.18 -14.65
N VAL A 26 -19.20 11.36 -13.83
CA VAL A 26 -20.02 10.24 -13.33
C VAL A 26 -20.78 9.56 -14.47
N ALA A 27 -21.36 10.32 -15.40
CA ALA A 27 -22.04 9.76 -16.56
C ALA A 27 -21.09 8.95 -17.46
N TYR A 28 -19.89 9.49 -17.73
CA TYR A 28 -18.88 8.81 -18.54
C TYR A 28 -18.32 7.57 -17.83
N LEU A 29 -18.09 7.65 -16.52
CA LEU A 29 -17.69 6.50 -15.70
C LEU A 29 -18.75 5.40 -15.74
N THR A 30 -20.03 5.78 -15.58
CA THR A 30 -21.18 4.86 -15.67
C THR A 30 -21.20 4.14 -17.01
N TYR A 31 -21.00 4.88 -18.11
CA TYR A 31 -20.89 4.31 -19.45
C TYR A 31 -19.66 3.39 -19.61
N ASN A 32 -18.46 3.89 -19.28
CA ASN A 32 -17.19 3.20 -19.52
C ASN A 32 -17.09 1.91 -18.71
N PHE A 33 -17.51 1.94 -17.44
CA PHE A 33 -17.49 0.79 -16.55
C PHE A 33 -18.78 -0.03 -16.62
N ARG A 34 -19.75 0.35 -17.46
CA ARG A 34 -21.05 -0.33 -17.61
C ARG A 34 -21.78 -0.52 -16.28
N LEU A 35 -21.77 0.51 -15.42
CA LEU A 35 -22.32 0.42 -14.06
C LEU A 35 -23.84 0.18 -14.03
N GLN A 36 -24.56 0.45 -15.13
CA GLN A 36 -25.97 0.05 -15.28
C GLN A 36 -26.19 -1.47 -15.21
N ARG A 37 -25.14 -2.28 -15.36
CA ARG A 37 -25.18 -3.75 -15.18
C ARG A 37 -24.60 -4.20 -13.85
N ALA A 38 -23.98 -3.29 -13.11
CA ALA A 38 -23.33 -3.58 -11.84
C ALA A 38 -24.39 -3.79 -10.74
N ASP A 39 -24.07 -4.68 -9.83
CA ASP A 39 -24.70 -4.72 -8.52
C ASP A 39 -23.74 -4.08 -7.54
N LEU A 40 -24.07 -2.89 -7.03
CA LEU A 40 -23.17 -2.15 -6.14
C LEU A 40 -23.11 -2.75 -4.72
N THR A 41 -23.97 -3.71 -4.39
CA THR A 41 -23.88 -4.49 -3.15
C THR A 41 -22.83 -5.60 -3.25
N ALA A 42 -22.45 -5.99 -4.47
CA ALA A 42 -21.31 -6.86 -4.72
C ALA A 42 -20.04 -6.02 -4.96
N PRO A 43 -18.87 -6.39 -4.41
CA PRO A 43 -17.64 -5.65 -4.66
C PRO A 43 -17.28 -5.69 -6.16
N LEU A 44 -16.88 -4.53 -6.70
CA LEU A 44 -16.51 -4.37 -8.11
C LEU A 44 -15.13 -4.98 -8.47
N CYS A 45 -14.56 -5.76 -7.54
CA CYS A 45 -13.38 -6.58 -7.74
C CYS A 45 -13.43 -7.84 -6.88
N PRO A 46 -12.74 -8.92 -7.30
CA PRO A 46 -12.65 -10.12 -6.48
C PRO A 46 -11.83 -9.85 -5.20
N PRO A 47 -12.21 -10.40 -4.04
CA PRO A 47 -11.46 -10.32 -2.80
C PRO A 47 -10.22 -11.23 -2.85
N ARG A 48 -9.20 -10.84 -3.60
CA ARG A 48 -7.90 -11.53 -3.67
C ARG A 48 -6.76 -10.51 -3.68
N ASN A 49 -5.58 -10.89 -3.20
CA ASN A 49 -4.44 -9.99 -3.08
C ASN A 49 -4.85 -8.68 -2.39
N ASP A 50 -4.29 -7.53 -2.77
CA ASP A 50 -4.51 -6.24 -2.10
C ASP A 50 -5.98 -5.83 -1.99
N SER A 51 -6.85 -6.23 -2.93
CA SER A 51 -8.29 -5.98 -2.83
C SER A 51 -8.93 -6.68 -1.63
N ALA A 52 -8.47 -7.87 -1.23
CA ALA A 52 -8.96 -8.53 -0.01
C ALA A 52 -8.52 -7.77 1.25
N ALA A 53 -7.27 -7.29 1.29
CA ALA A 53 -6.76 -6.46 2.37
C ALA A 53 -7.52 -5.13 2.50
N LEU A 54 -7.81 -4.45 1.37
CA LEU A 54 -8.60 -3.22 1.35
C LEU A 54 -10.06 -3.43 1.77
N LEU A 55 -10.72 -4.50 1.31
CA LEU A 55 -12.08 -4.84 1.74
C LEU A 55 -12.14 -5.14 3.24
N SER A 56 -11.17 -5.90 3.75
CA SER A 56 -11.02 -6.15 5.18
C SER A 56 -10.75 -4.86 5.96
N LEU A 57 -9.96 -3.94 5.41
CA LEU A 57 -9.73 -2.61 6.01
C LEU A 57 -11.02 -1.79 6.09
N VAL A 58 -11.81 -1.73 5.01
CA VAL A 58 -13.11 -1.05 5.01
C VAL A 58 -14.05 -1.68 6.02
N THR A 59 -14.10 -3.01 6.08
CA THR A 59 -14.90 -3.77 7.07
C THR A 59 -14.49 -3.42 8.50
N THR A 60 -13.19 -3.37 8.79
CA THR A 60 -12.68 -2.93 10.11
C THR A 60 -13.10 -1.49 10.44
N VAL A 61 -13.12 -0.56 9.47
CA VAL A 61 -13.56 0.82 9.71
C VAL A 61 -15.06 0.91 10.00
N HIS A 62 -15.88 0.01 9.44
CA HIS A 62 -17.29 -0.11 9.82
C HIS A 62 -17.44 -0.54 11.28
N GLU A 63 -16.69 -1.56 11.69
CA GLU A 63 -16.78 -2.18 13.02
C GLU A 63 -16.18 -1.32 14.13
N ALA A 64 -14.94 -0.88 13.96
CA ALA A 64 -14.15 -0.21 14.99
C ALA A 64 -14.01 1.30 14.75
N GLY A 65 -14.47 1.82 13.62
CA GLY A 65 -14.30 3.23 13.22
C GLY A 65 -12.95 3.57 12.63
N TRP A 66 -11.94 2.71 12.79
CA TRP A 66 -10.56 2.98 12.37
C TRP A 66 -9.80 1.70 12.00
N PRO A 67 -8.81 1.70 11.08
CA PRO A 67 -8.23 0.46 10.55
C PRO A 67 -7.22 -0.28 11.44
N TRP A 68 -6.75 0.32 12.53
CA TRP A 68 -5.58 -0.18 13.28
C TRP A 68 -5.83 -1.47 14.07
N LEU A 69 -6.99 -1.58 14.71
CA LEU A 69 -7.36 -2.72 15.54
C LEU A 69 -8.55 -3.43 14.92
N ALA A 70 -8.34 -4.69 14.52
CA ALA A 70 -9.39 -5.51 13.92
C ALA A 70 -9.67 -6.72 14.83
N THR A 71 -10.80 -6.70 15.52
CA THR A 71 -11.14 -7.64 16.62
C THR A 71 -11.64 -9.00 16.14
N ARG A 72 -12.15 -9.07 14.90
CA ARG A 72 -12.63 -10.31 14.25
C ARG A 72 -11.57 -11.03 13.42
N VAL A 73 -10.34 -10.55 13.41
CA VAL A 73 -9.18 -11.20 12.78
C VAL A 73 -8.04 -11.27 13.78
N GLY A 74 -7.10 -12.19 13.59
CA GLY A 74 -6.03 -12.46 14.54
C GLY A 74 -6.42 -13.19 15.83
N ALA A 75 -7.54 -13.94 15.81
CA ALA A 75 -7.94 -14.81 16.91
C ALA A 75 -6.80 -15.81 17.26
N PRO A 76 -6.51 -16.07 18.55
CA PRO A 76 -7.39 -15.85 19.70
C PRO A 76 -7.39 -14.42 20.25
N ALA A 77 -6.45 -13.58 19.83
CA ALA A 77 -6.40 -12.16 20.16
C ALA A 77 -7.13 -11.31 19.10
N ALA A 78 -6.67 -10.07 18.91
CA ALA A 78 -7.09 -9.19 17.83
C ALA A 78 -5.88 -8.89 16.95
N ALA A 79 -6.11 -8.65 15.66
CA ALA A 79 -5.07 -8.23 14.75
C ALA A 79 -4.77 -6.75 14.96
N GLU A 80 -3.52 -6.47 15.30
CA GLU A 80 -2.96 -5.13 15.38
C GLU A 80 -2.20 -4.82 14.09
N ARG A 81 -2.61 -3.77 13.37
CA ARG A 81 -1.98 -3.38 12.09
C ARG A 81 -0.88 -2.34 12.24
N TYR A 82 -0.39 -2.10 13.46
CA TYR A 82 0.58 -1.04 13.74
C TYR A 82 1.97 -1.29 13.14
N ASP A 83 2.34 -2.53 12.81
CA ASP A 83 3.64 -2.83 12.18
C ASP A 83 3.67 -2.55 10.68
N TYR A 84 2.53 -2.20 10.07
CA TYR A 84 2.50 -1.75 8.68
C TYR A 84 2.25 -0.23 8.64
N PRO A 85 3.05 0.56 7.90
CA PRO A 85 2.85 1.99 7.81
C PRO A 85 1.57 2.29 7.03
N LEU A 86 0.55 2.80 7.73
CA LEU A 86 -0.74 3.24 7.15
C LEU A 86 -0.94 4.76 7.33
N PRO A 87 -0.13 5.63 6.68
CA PRO A 87 -0.22 7.09 6.83
C PRO A 87 -1.44 7.74 6.12
N GLU A 88 -2.26 6.99 5.41
CA GLU A 88 -3.33 7.47 4.52
C GLU A 88 -4.63 7.92 5.25
N HIS A 89 -4.51 8.71 6.32
CA HIS A 89 -5.61 9.13 7.20
C HIS A 89 -6.80 9.78 6.49
N VAL A 90 -6.57 10.51 5.40
CA VAL A 90 -7.66 11.13 4.61
C VAL A 90 -8.59 10.04 4.06
N HIS A 91 -8.05 8.90 3.63
CA HIS A 91 -8.86 7.79 3.13
C HIS A 91 -9.71 7.16 4.23
N TYR A 92 -9.17 6.99 5.44
CA TYR A 92 -9.93 6.42 6.55
C TYR A 92 -11.09 7.31 6.96
N LEU A 93 -10.90 8.63 6.96
CA LEU A 93 -11.97 9.60 7.19
C LEU A 93 -13.04 9.54 6.09
N MET A 94 -12.64 9.41 4.83
CA MET A 94 -13.60 9.25 3.71
C MET A 94 -14.39 7.95 3.82
N ILE A 95 -13.73 6.83 4.10
CA ILE A 95 -14.38 5.52 4.30
C ILE A 95 -15.34 5.62 5.47
N ARG A 96 -14.94 6.25 6.58
CA ARG A 96 -15.81 6.42 7.75
C ARG A 96 -17.04 7.27 7.43
N ALA A 97 -16.89 8.38 6.71
CA ALA A 97 -18.02 9.20 6.29
C ALA A 97 -18.98 8.43 5.36
N LEU A 98 -18.46 7.64 4.42
CA LEU A 98 -19.25 6.78 3.53
C LEU A 98 -19.92 5.62 4.28
N SER A 99 -19.28 5.09 5.32
CA SER A 99 -19.83 4.01 6.16
C SER A 99 -21.13 4.45 6.84
N TRP A 100 -21.19 5.70 7.34
CA TRP A 100 -22.40 6.26 7.94
C TRP A 100 -23.54 6.43 6.95
N ALA A 101 -23.23 6.71 5.69
CA ALA A 101 -24.25 6.93 4.66
C ALA A 101 -24.80 5.63 4.07
N THR A 102 -24.02 4.55 4.07
CA THR A 102 -24.35 3.30 3.35
C THR A 102 -24.76 2.15 4.26
N GLY A 103 -24.16 2.03 5.45
CA GLY A 103 -24.38 0.90 6.37
C GLY A 103 -23.86 -0.46 5.88
N ASP A 104 -23.24 -0.52 4.70
CA ASP A 104 -22.73 -1.76 4.10
C ASP A 104 -21.26 -1.59 3.64
N PRO A 105 -20.34 -2.48 4.09
CA PRO A 105 -18.94 -2.46 3.70
C PRO A 105 -18.68 -2.58 2.19
N PHE A 106 -19.46 -3.38 1.44
CA PHE A 106 -19.25 -3.56 0.01
C PHE A 106 -19.66 -2.32 -0.79
N VAL A 107 -20.83 -1.75 -0.48
CA VAL A 107 -21.29 -0.48 -1.06
C VAL A 107 -20.31 0.64 -0.70
N THR A 108 -19.84 0.71 0.54
CA THR A 108 -18.81 1.68 0.97
C THR A 108 -17.55 1.56 0.13
N PHE A 109 -17.02 0.35 -0.02
CA PHE A 109 -15.81 0.10 -0.81
C PHE A 109 -16.00 0.54 -2.27
N ASN A 110 -17.11 0.15 -2.89
CA ASN A 110 -17.42 0.51 -4.28
C ASN A 110 -17.55 2.02 -4.47
N LEU A 111 -18.31 2.71 -3.61
CA LEU A 111 -18.47 4.16 -3.69
C LEU A 111 -17.16 4.89 -3.42
N TRP A 112 -16.35 4.42 -2.47
CA TRP A 112 -15.02 4.95 -2.22
C TRP A 112 -14.12 4.79 -3.44
N CYS A 113 -14.14 3.64 -4.12
CA CYS A 113 -13.41 3.44 -5.37
C CYS A 113 -13.89 4.39 -6.48
N LEU A 114 -15.20 4.52 -6.69
CA LEU A 114 -15.76 5.33 -7.79
C LEU A 114 -15.63 6.85 -7.54
N LEU A 115 -15.65 7.29 -6.29
CA LEU A 115 -15.53 8.69 -5.89
C LEU A 115 -14.17 9.31 -6.28
N SER A 116 -13.13 8.49 -6.49
CA SER A 116 -11.82 8.97 -6.93
C SER A 116 -11.89 9.73 -8.27
N TYR A 117 -12.80 9.38 -9.17
CA TYR A 117 -12.94 10.00 -10.49
C TYR A 117 -13.44 11.46 -10.43
N PRO A 118 -14.64 11.76 -9.91
CA PRO A 118 -15.12 13.13 -9.86
C PRO A 118 -14.24 14.05 -8.99
N VAL A 119 -13.67 13.53 -7.89
CA VAL A 119 -12.74 14.30 -7.05
C VAL A 119 -11.47 14.67 -7.84
N THR A 120 -10.90 13.72 -8.58
CA THR A 120 -9.73 13.98 -9.45
C THR A 120 -10.05 15.01 -10.53
N ALA A 121 -11.23 14.93 -11.16
CA ALA A 121 -11.64 15.86 -12.21
C ALA A 121 -11.74 17.30 -11.69
N ILE A 122 -12.37 17.49 -10.52
CA ILE A 122 -12.54 18.81 -9.90
C ILE A 122 -11.18 19.41 -9.53
N CYS A 123 -10.31 18.64 -8.86
CA CYS A 123 -8.98 19.11 -8.46
C CYS A 123 -8.11 19.44 -9.68
N ALA A 124 -8.14 18.60 -10.72
CA ALA A 124 -7.41 18.86 -11.96
C ALA A 124 -7.89 20.13 -12.66
N MET A 125 -9.21 20.30 -12.81
CA MET A 125 -9.78 21.51 -13.42
C MET A 125 -9.41 22.76 -12.62
N ALA A 126 -9.46 22.71 -11.29
CA ALA A 126 -9.12 23.84 -10.43
C ALA A 126 -7.67 24.32 -10.66
N VAL A 127 -6.73 23.39 -10.78
CA VAL A 127 -5.31 23.72 -10.98
C VAL A 127 -5.02 24.11 -12.43
N LEU A 128 -5.65 23.47 -13.42
CA LEU A 128 -5.57 23.91 -14.83
C LEU A 128 -6.07 25.36 -14.98
N ARG A 129 -7.17 25.70 -14.31
CA ARG A 129 -7.71 27.07 -14.26
C ARG A 129 -6.76 28.04 -13.56
N ALA A 130 -6.12 27.62 -12.47
CA ALA A 130 -5.08 28.41 -11.79
C ALA A 130 -3.84 28.62 -12.65
N GLY A 131 -3.52 27.67 -13.54
CA GLY A 131 -2.46 27.76 -14.55
C GLY A 131 -2.80 28.62 -15.78
N GLY A 132 -4.01 29.19 -15.83
CA GLY A 132 -4.44 30.12 -16.88
C GLY A 132 -5.18 29.49 -18.07
N VAL A 133 -5.40 28.18 -18.07
CA VAL A 133 -6.13 27.47 -19.15
C VAL A 133 -7.61 27.82 -19.12
N SER A 134 -8.24 28.14 -20.25
CA SER A 134 -9.65 28.49 -20.43
C SER A 134 -10.61 27.44 -19.86
N ARG A 135 -11.83 27.85 -19.46
CA ARG A 135 -12.79 26.90 -18.81
C ARG A 135 -13.14 25.70 -19.69
N PRO A 136 -13.47 25.86 -20.99
CA PRO A 136 -13.79 24.71 -21.83
C PRO A 136 -12.58 23.77 -21.98
N MET A 137 -11.39 24.32 -22.21
CA MET A 137 -10.18 23.51 -22.38
C MET A 137 -9.79 22.80 -21.07
N ALA A 138 -9.86 23.51 -19.93
CA ALA A 138 -9.59 22.93 -18.62
C ALA A 138 -10.57 21.80 -18.28
N PHE A 139 -11.84 21.92 -18.69
CA PHE A 139 -12.83 20.85 -18.55
C PHE A 139 -12.43 19.61 -19.36
N ALA A 140 -12.09 19.78 -20.64
CA ALA A 140 -11.68 18.70 -21.52
C ALA A 140 -10.41 17.98 -21.02
N LEU A 141 -9.38 18.75 -20.64
CA LEU A 141 -8.12 18.21 -20.15
C LEU A 141 -8.25 17.56 -18.76
N ALA A 142 -9.13 18.08 -17.89
CA ALA A 142 -9.43 17.44 -16.61
C ALA A 142 -10.09 16.08 -16.80
N LEU A 143 -11.00 15.93 -17.77
CA LEU A 143 -11.57 14.63 -18.11
C LEU A 143 -10.50 13.65 -18.60
N ILE A 144 -9.62 14.07 -19.52
CA ILE A 144 -8.52 13.22 -20.00
C ILE A 144 -7.62 12.78 -18.84
N TYR A 145 -7.25 13.73 -17.96
CA TYR A 145 -6.41 13.44 -16.80
C TYR A 145 -7.07 12.45 -15.83
N THR A 146 -8.37 12.59 -15.59
CA THR A 146 -9.12 11.72 -14.69
C THR A 146 -9.26 10.30 -15.22
N PHE A 147 -9.34 10.12 -16.54
CA PHE A 147 -9.55 8.82 -17.17
C PHE A 147 -8.28 8.19 -17.74
N LEU A 148 -7.10 8.61 -17.28
CA LEU A 148 -5.84 7.96 -17.63
C LEU A 148 -5.90 6.44 -17.32
N PRO A 149 -5.26 5.57 -18.12
CA PRO A 149 -5.23 4.14 -17.84
C PRO A 149 -4.66 3.80 -16.47
N TYR A 150 -3.76 4.65 -15.95
CA TYR A 150 -3.27 4.61 -14.58
C TYR A 150 -4.38 4.51 -13.53
N HIS A 151 -5.49 5.25 -13.73
CA HIS A 151 -6.63 5.27 -12.82
C HIS A 151 -7.37 3.93 -12.84
N ALA A 152 -7.76 3.48 -14.04
CA ALA A 152 -8.51 2.25 -14.24
C ALA A 152 -7.72 1.02 -13.75
N GLY A 153 -6.41 0.97 -13.99
CA GLY A 153 -5.54 -0.12 -13.55
C GLY A 153 -5.35 -0.21 -12.03
N ARG A 154 -5.73 0.83 -11.26
CA ARG A 154 -5.50 0.90 -9.81
C ARG A 154 -6.76 1.02 -8.97
N VAL A 155 -7.87 1.49 -9.54
CA VAL A 155 -9.06 1.90 -8.77
C VAL A 155 -9.58 0.82 -7.80
N PHE A 156 -9.49 -0.46 -8.15
CA PHE A 156 -10.03 -1.54 -7.29
C PHE A 156 -8.98 -2.34 -6.52
N SER A 157 -7.71 -2.32 -6.90
CA SER A 157 -6.66 -3.09 -6.21
C SER A 157 -5.66 -2.21 -5.45
N HIS A 158 -5.45 -0.97 -5.90
CA HIS A 158 -4.56 0.01 -5.30
C HIS A 158 -5.29 1.36 -5.17
N THR A 159 -6.51 1.33 -4.61
CA THR A 159 -7.44 2.46 -4.63
C THR A 159 -6.83 3.74 -4.05
N MET A 160 -6.02 3.65 -3.00
CA MET A 160 -5.34 4.82 -2.43
C MET A 160 -4.41 5.53 -3.43
N LEU A 161 -3.80 4.80 -4.36
CA LEU A 161 -3.03 5.39 -5.47
C LEU A 161 -3.93 5.90 -6.61
N ALA A 162 -5.11 5.33 -6.81
CA ALA A 162 -6.07 5.86 -7.78
C ALA A 162 -6.55 7.28 -7.40
N TYR A 163 -6.47 7.65 -6.12
CA TYR A 163 -6.75 9.00 -5.63
C TYR A 163 -5.62 10.02 -5.89
N TYR A 164 -5.14 10.11 -7.12
CA TYR A 164 -4.11 11.09 -7.52
C TYR A 164 -4.65 12.52 -7.73
N HIS A 165 -5.86 12.82 -7.23
CA HIS A 165 -6.41 14.18 -7.15
C HIS A 165 -5.51 15.17 -6.38
N THR A 166 -4.66 14.66 -5.47
CA THR A 166 -3.68 15.45 -4.71
C THR A 166 -2.46 15.86 -5.54
N VAL A 167 -2.19 15.19 -6.67
CA VAL A 167 -1.06 15.50 -7.55
C VAL A 167 -1.19 16.90 -8.19
N PRO A 168 -2.31 17.27 -8.83
CA PRO A 168 -2.53 18.65 -9.25
C PRO A 168 -2.37 19.65 -8.09
N LEU A 169 -2.88 19.30 -6.91
CA LEU A 169 -2.88 20.18 -5.74
C LEU A 169 -1.48 20.51 -5.25
N ILE A 170 -0.57 19.53 -5.16
CA ILE A 170 0.82 19.79 -4.75
C ILE A 170 1.64 20.47 -5.84
N LEU A 171 1.26 20.29 -7.11
CA LEU A 171 1.86 21.01 -8.23
C LEU A 171 1.53 22.50 -8.23
N LEU A 172 0.44 22.93 -7.60
CA LEU A 172 0.06 24.34 -7.55
C LEU A 172 1.10 25.20 -6.79
N PRO A 173 1.56 24.84 -5.58
CA PRO A 173 2.70 25.51 -4.94
C PRO A 173 4.00 25.44 -5.76
N ALA A 174 4.29 24.33 -6.43
CA ALA A 174 5.45 24.22 -7.32
C ALA A 174 5.36 25.24 -8.49
N ILE A 175 4.18 25.35 -9.11
CA ILE A 175 3.87 26.35 -10.15
C ILE A 175 4.08 27.77 -9.61
N TRP A 176 3.56 28.08 -8.41
CA TRP A 176 3.79 29.39 -7.79
C TRP A 176 5.27 29.70 -7.62
N ILE A 177 6.07 28.74 -7.14
CA ILE A 177 7.51 28.92 -6.98
C ILE A 177 8.19 29.18 -8.34
N THR A 178 7.86 28.42 -9.39
CA THR A 178 8.43 28.67 -10.75
C THR A 178 8.11 30.08 -11.27
N LEU A 179 6.95 30.61 -10.90
CA LEU A 179 6.49 31.96 -11.26
C LEU A 179 7.02 33.06 -10.32
N GLY A 180 7.78 32.70 -9.26
CA GLY A 180 8.33 33.65 -8.29
C GLY A 180 7.35 34.09 -7.20
N ARG A 181 6.20 33.41 -7.06
CA ARG A 181 5.29 33.56 -5.91
C ARG A 181 5.70 32.53 -4.85
N LEU A 182 6.53 32.98 -3.90
CA LEU A 182 7.20 32.09 -2.96
C LEU A 182 6.38 31.88 -1.67
N PRO A 183 6.07 30.63 -1.27
CA PRO A 183 5.64 30.32 0.10
C PRO A 183 6.71 30.78 1.11
N PHE A 184 6.29 31.18 2.31
CA PHE A 184 7.15 31.65 3.43
C PHE A 184 7.92 32.95 3.19
N PHE A 185 7.81 33.58 2.02
CA PHE A 185 8.43 34.87 1.72
C PHE A 185 7.40 35.88 1.22
N GLY A 186 7.63 37.16 1.52
CA GLY A 186 6.84 38.27 1.00
C GLY A 186 7.11 38.56 -0.48
N PRO A 187 6.32 39.46 -1.09
CA PRO A 187 6.66 40.02 -2.39
C PRO A 187 8.05 40.68 -2.35
N ALA A 188 8.72 40.73 -3.50
CA ALA A 188 9.97 41.46 -3.61
C ALA A 188 9.71 42.96 -3.42
N ASN A 189 10.52 43.62 -2.61
CA ASN A 189 10.53 45.08 -2.52
C ASN A 189 11.21 45.69 -3.77
N GLU A 190 11.23 47.03 -3.85
CA GLU A 190 11.86 47.76 -4.96
C GLU A 190 13.34 47.41 -5.18
N ALA A 191 14.03 47.00 -4.11
CA ALA A 191 15.41 46.53 -4.15
C ALA A 191 15.55 45.03 -4.48
N GLY A 192 14.48 44.35 -4.90
CA GLY A 192 14.47 42.92 -5.22
C GLY A 192 14.59 41.98 -4.00
N ARG A 193 14.60 42.52 -2.78
CA ARG A 193 14.74 41.75 -1.54
C ARG A 193 13.36 41.27 -1.06
N ARG A 194 13.28 40.02 -0.61
CA ARG A 194 12.06 39.44 -0.02
C ARG A 194 12.28 39.19 1.47
N GLY A 195 11.37 39.68 2.31
CA GLY A 195 11.31 39.34 3.73
C GLY A 195 10.68 37.97 3.96
N VAL A 196 10.94 37.34 5.10
CA VAL A 196 10.21 36.15 5.55
C VAL A 196 8.78 36.57 5.90
N ALA A 197 7.79 35.82 5.42
CA ALA A 197 6.38 36.07 5.67
C ALA A 197 5.62 34.75 5.82
N VAL A 198 5.37 34.34 7.07
CA VAL A 198 4.63 33.12 7.38
C VAL A 198 3.11 33.31 7.31
N ARG A 199 2.62 34.52 7.58
CA ARG A 199 1.18 34.86 7.58
C ARG A 199 0.73 35.40 6.21
N ASN A 200 0.88 34.60 5.16
CA ASN A 200 0.36 34.95 3.84
C ASN A 200 -0.44 33.79 3.22
N ALA A 201 -1.36 34.12 2.31
CA ALA A 201 -2.25 33.13 1.70
C ALA A 201 -1.49 32.03 0.93
N THR A 202 -0.38 32.36 0.26
CA THR A 202 0.45 31.38 -0.45
C THR A 202 1.02 30.34 0.52
N THR A 203 1.54 30.79 1.67
CA THR A 203 2.04 29.94 2.73
C THR A 203 0.92 29.07 3.30
N GLY A 204 -0.22 29.67 3.67
CA GLY A 204 -1.36 28.94 4.22
C GLY A 204 -1.86 27.82 3.29
N TRP A 205 -2.06 28.12 2.01
CA TRP A 205 -2.43 27.11 1.01
C TRP A 205 -1.35 26.05 0.83
N THR A 206 -0.07 26.42 0.82
CA THR A 206 1.03 25.45 0.66
C THR A 206 1.07 24.46 1.82
N VAL A 207 0.91 24.95 3.05
CA VAL A 207 0.83 24.09 4.25
C VAL A 207 -0.39 23.18 4.17
N MET A 208 -1.58 23.73 3.89
CA MET A 208 -2.80 22.94 3.81
C MET A 208 -2.74 21.84 2.73
N LEU A 209 -2.34 22.18 1.50
CA LEU A 209 -2.24 21.23 0.40
C LEU A 209 -1.13 20.21 0.66
N GLY A 210 0.00 20.63 1.23
CA GLY A 210 1.09 19.74 1.62
C GLY A 210 0.67 18.70 2.66
N THR A 211 -0.07 19.11 3.69
CA THR A 211 -0.61 18.21 4.71
C THR A 211 -1.61 17.21 4.12
N VAL A 212 -2.53 17.66 3.26
CA VAL A 212 -3.51 16.78 2.61
C VAL A 212 -2.80 15.73 1.75
N VAL A 213 -1.79 16.12 0.97
CA VAL A 213 -1.01 15.19 0.13
C VAL A 213 -0.28 14.16 1.00
N ALA A 214 0.37 14.60 2.07
CA ALA A 214 1.07 13.72 3.01
C ALA A 214 0.15 12.69 3.68
N ALA A 215 -1.08 13.08 4.00
CA ALA A 215 -2.09 12.21 4.62
C ALA A 215 -2.90 11.36 3.60
N THR A 216 -2.59 11.46 2.30
CA THR A 216 -3.28 10.70 1.24
C THR A 216 -2.37 9.65 0.60
N SER A 217 -1.10 9.99 0.33
CA SER A 217 -0.17 9.03 -0.29
C SER A 217 1.30 9.36 0.01
N PRO A 218 2.09 8.41 0.54
CA PRO A 218 3.52 8.61 0.75
C PRO A 218 4.28 8.81 -0.57
N TYR A 219 3.83 8.18 -1.66
CA TYR A 219 4.45 8.34 -2.99
C TYR A 219 4.26 9.76 -3.53
N TYR A 220 3.03 10.30 -3.47
CA TYR A 220 2.75 11.65 -3.97
C TYR A 220 3.34 12.73 -3.08
N ALA A 221 3.46 12.48 -1.78
CA ALA A 221 4.22 13.33 -0.86
C ALA A 221 5.71 13.37 -1.24
N PHE A 222 6.34 12.22 -1.46
CA PHE A 222 7.75 12.13 -1.87
C PHE A 222 8.02 12.86 -3.20
N PHE A 223 7.25 12.55 -4.25
CA PHE A 223 7.40 13.24 -5.54
C PHE A 223 7.07 14.74 -5.42
N GLY A 224 6.07 15.10 -4.61
CA GLY A 224 5.73 16.48 -4.30
C GLY A 224 6.91 17.24 -3.69
N CYS A 225 7.55 16.68 -2.65
CA CYS A 225 8.77 17.23 -2.05
C CYS A 225 9.85 17.46 -3.10
N PHE A 226 10.13 16.46 -3.94
CA PHE A 226 11.12 16.58 -5.01
C PHE A 226 10.79 17.73 -5.98
N PHE A 227 9.55 17.82 -6.48
CA PHE A 227 9.17 18.87 -7.43
C PHE A 227 9.09 20.26 -6.81
N LEU A 228 8.78 20.39 -5.52
CA LEU A 228 8.89 21.65 -4.79
C LEU A 228 10.34 22.13 -4.72
N THR A 229 11.28 21.22 -4.43
CA THR A 229 12.72 21.51 -4.42
C THR A 229 13.22 21.88 -5.82
N VAL A 230 12.82 21.14 -6.86
CA VAL A 230 13.22 21.44 -8.25
C VAL A 230 12.65 22.78 -8.71
N ALA A 231 11.38 23.08 -8.41
CA ALA A 231 10.79 24.38 -8.73
C ALA A 231 11.56 25.54 -8.08
N GLY A 232 11.97 25.34 -6.81
CA GLY A 232 12.82 26.27 -6.07
C GLY A 232 14.19 26.44 -6.73
N ALA A 233 14.88 25.35 -7.04
CA ALA A 233 16.19 25.37 -7.71
C ALA A 233 16.10 26.06 -9.09
N TYR A 234 15.10 25.74 -9.89
CA TYR A 234 14.83 26.37 -11.18
C TYR A 234 14.69 27.89 -11.05
N ARG A 235 13.85 28.36 -10.12
CA ARG A 235 13.63 29.79 -9.91
C ARG A 235 14.86 30.47 -9.32
N SER A 236 15.57 29.80 -8.43
CA SER A 236 16.82 30.29 -7.84
C SER A 236 17.91 30.54 -8.88
N LEU A 237 18.04 29.64 -9.86
CA LEU A 237 18.97 29.83 -10.98
C LEU A 237 18.54 30.98 -11.89
N ALA A 238 17.23 31.19 -12.07
CA ALA A 238 16.72 32.27 -12.91
C ALA A 238 16.82 33.66 -12.26
N GLU A 239 16.64 33.77 -10.93
CA GLU A 239 16.71 35.02 -10.17
C GLU A 239 18.08 35.25 -9.50
N THR A 240 19.03 34.31 -9.61
CA THR A 240 20.30 34.32 -8.85
C THR A 240 20.10 34.56 -7.35
N SER A 241 19.10 33.89 -6.76
CA SER A 241 18.68 34.07 -5.36
C SER A 241 18.50 32.73 -4.65
N TRP A 242 18.88 32.64 -3.38
CA TRP A 242 18.68 31.41 -2.57
C TRP A 242 17.25 31.28 -2.00
N ARG A 243 16.44 32.34 -2.05
CA ARG A 243 15.11 32.34 -1.43
C ARG A 243 14.11 31.38 -2.09
N PRO A 244 14.06 31.24 -3.43
CA PRO A 244 13.17 30.25 -4.06
C PRO A 244 13.50 28.79 -3.69
N ILE A 245 14.79 28.40 -3.67
CA ILE A 245 15.19 27.06 -3.22
C ILE A 245 14.87 26.86 -1.73
N ALA A 246 15.08 27.87 -0.87
CA ALA A 246 14.65 27.81 0.52
C ALA A 246 13.13 27.63 0.65
N ALA A 247 12.32 28.35 -0.15
CA ALA A 247 10.88 28.18 -0.15
C ALA A 247 10.48 26.73 -0.52
N GLY A 248 11.09 26.18 -1.57
CA GLY A 248 10.89 24.78 -1.97
C GLY A 248 11.29 23.77 -0.90
N LEU A 249 12.45 23.96 -0.25
CA LEU A 249 12.95 23.10 0.83
C LEU A 249 12.07 23.18 2.09
N VAL A 250 11.64 24.38 2.50
CA VAL A 250 10.74 24.54 3.64
C VAL A 250 9.37 23.93 3.34
N SER A 251 8.83 24.10 2.12
CA SER A 251 7.62 23.41 1.69
C SER A 251 7.76 21.88 1.75
N ALA A 252 8.88 21.34 1.25
CA ALA A 252 9.16 19.91 1.34
C ALA A 252 9.28 19.44 2.80
N ALA A 253 9.91 20.22 3.68
CA ALA A 253 10.01 19.91 5.10
C ALA A 253 8.63 19.86 5.78
N VAL A 254 7.70 20.76 5.42
CA VAL A 254 6.32 20.74 5.93
C VAL A 254 5.60 19.45 5.50
N VAL A 255 5.70 19.05 4.23
CA VAL A 255 5.10 17.81 3.72
C VAL A 255 5.68 16.60 4.42
N SER A 256 7.02 16.53 4.56
CA SER A 256 7.70 15.43 5.26
C SER A 256 7.32 15.37 6.74
N ALA A 257 7.20 16.50 7.43
CA ALA A 257 6.77 16.56 8.82
C ALA A 257 5.31 16.09 8.99
N ALA A 258 4.41 16.50 8.09
CA ALA A 258 3.04 16.00 8.08
C ALA A 258 2.97 14.48 7.85
N GLY A 259 3.78 13.96 6.92
CA GLY A 259 3.87 12.51 6.65
C GLY A 259 4.43 11.73 7.84
N PHE A 260 5.41 12.28 8.54
CA PHE A 260 5.94 11.71 9.78
C PHE A 260 4.87 11.64 10.87
N LEU A 261 4.10 12.73 11.08
CA LEU A 261 2.99 12.76 12.03
C LEU A 261 1.91 11.71 11.68
N CYS A 262 1.60 11.54 10.39
CA CYS A 262 0.68 10.51 9.92
C CYS A 262 1.21 9.09 10.21
N SER A 263 2.52 8.90 10.26
CA SER A 263 3.16 7.60 10.53
C SER A 263 3.43 7.37 12.02
N LEU A 264 3.04 8.28 12.90
CA LEU A 264 3.36 8.22 14.33
C LEU A 264 2.90 6.94 15.03
N PRO A 265 1.68 6.39 14.78
CA PRO A 265 1.26 5.13 15.40
C PRO A 265 2.22 3.97 15.09
N PHE A 266 2.67 3.87 13.83
CA PHE A 266 3.66 2.87 13.41
C PHE A 266 5.01 3.07 14.10
N VAL A 267 5.49 4.31 14.19
CA VAL A 267 6.77 4.63 14.85
C VAL A 267 6.72 4.30 16.34
N LEU A 268 5.61 4.57 17.02
CA LEU A 268 5.42 4.25 18.43
C LEU A 268 5.36 2.73 18.66
N ALA A 269 4.62 1.99 17.84
CA ALA A 269 4.53 0.54 17.94
C ALA A 269 5.89 -0.15 17.70
N GLN A 270 6.69 0.33 16.76
CA GLN A 270 8.06 -0.16 16.52
C GLN A 270 9.01 0.14 17.69
N ARG A 271 8.78 1.24 18.43
CA ARG A 271 9.55 1.54 19.64
C ARG A 271 9.18 0.64 20.82
N GLU A 272 7.90 0.32 20.96
CA GLU A 272 7.39 -0.54 22.04
C GLU A 272 7.75 -2.01 21.80
N HIS A 273 7.45 -2.55 20.63
CA HIS A 273 7.60 -3.97 20.33
C HIS A 273 8.92 -4.34 19.62
N GLY A 274 9.78 -3.35 19.37
CA GLY A 274 11.04 -3.49 18.65
C GLY A 274 10.89 -3.56 17.11
N PRO A 275 12.01 -3.36 16.38
CA PRO A 275 12.06 -3.35 14.92
C PRO A 275 11.50 -4.62 14.29
N HIS A 276 10.79 -4.44 13.18
CA HIS A 276 10.14 -5.52 12.46
C HIS A 276 10.82 -5.81 11.11
N PRO A 277 11.87 -6.66 11.06
CA PRO A 277 12.60 -6.92 9.82
C PRO A 277 11.76 -7.60 8.74
N ALA A 278 10.68 -8.29 9.15
CA ALA A 278 9.87 -9.07 8.23
C ALA A 278 8.75 -8.29 7.51
N VAL A 279 8.36 -7.07 7.91
CA VAL A 279 7.20 -6.34 7.34
C VAL A 279 7.63 -5.20 6.44
N ALA A 280 6.88 -4.95 5.37
CA ALA A 280 7.14 -3.86 4.41
C ALA A 280 8.59 -3.87 3.90
N GLN A 281 9.08 -5.06 3.57
CA GLN A 281 10.43 -5.27 3.04
C GLN A 281 10.53 -4.65 1.65
N ARG A 282 11.53 -3.80 1.45
CA ARG A 282 11.77 -3.12 0.18
C ARG A 282 13.26 -3.13 -0.09
N HIS A 283 13.64 -3.52 -1.29
CA HIS A 283 15.03 -3.57 -1.71
C HIS A 283 15.38 -2.40 -2.63
N SER A 284 16.63 -1.95 -2.60
CA SER A 284 17.07 -0.82 -3.43
C SER A 284 16.92 -1.09 -4.93
N ASN A 285 17.14 -2.34 -5.37
CA ASN A 285 16.96 -2.78 -6.76
C ASN A 285 15.51 -2.68 -7.26
N GLU A 286 14.52 -2.62 -6.38
CA GLU A 286 13.12 -2.48 -6.80
C GLU A 286 12.86 -1.14 -7.49
N SER A 287 13.69 -0.11 -7.26
CA SER A 287 13.66 1.13 -8.03
C SER A 287 13.93 0.93 -9.51
N GLU A 288 14.77 -0.05 -9.87
CA GLU A 288 15.08 -0.43 -11.25
C GLU A 288 13.99 -1.31 -11.85
N VAL A 289 13.41 -2.20 -11.04
CA VAL A 289 12.27 -3.04 -11.44
C VAL A 289 11.04 -2.18 -11.74
N TYR A 290 10.72 -1.23 -10.88
CA TYR A 290 9.54 -0.35 -11.00
C TYR A 290 9.92 1.04 -11.52
N CYS A 291 10.92 1.11 -12.41
CA CYS A 291 11.34 2.34 -13.04
C CYS A 291 10.31 2.86 -14.06
N LEU A 292 10.41 4.15 -14.35
CA LEU A 292 9.68 4.81 -15.42
C LEU A 292 10.30 4.47 -16.78
N LYS A 293 9.48 4.01 -17.73
CA LYS A 293 9.90 3.82 -19.13
C LYS A 293 9.24 4.86 -20.03
N VAL A 294 10.06 5.66 -20.70
CA VAL A 294 9.58 6.67 -21.67
C VAL A 294 8.75 6.00 -22.78
N THR A 295 9.13 4.81 -23.22
CA THR A 295 8.36 4.05 -24.21
C THR A 295 6.91 3.79 -23.75
N GLN A 296 6.69 3.40 -22.49
CA GLN A 296 5.34 3.18 -21.95
C GLN A 296 4.55 4.48 -21.75
N LEU A 297 5.22 5.63 -21.58
CA LEU A 297 4.55 6.94 -21.55
C LEU A 297 3.94 7.31 -22.91
N LEU A 298 4.64 6.96 -24.00
CA LEU A 298 4.29 7.34 -25.37
C LEU A 298 3.42 6.32 -26.09
N LEU A 299 3.55 5.04 -25.74
CA LEU A 299 2.73 3.98 -26.33
C LEU A 299 1.25 4.14 -25.93
N PRO A 300 0.31 3.76 -26.82
CA PRO A 300 -1.11 3.77 -26.52
C PRO A 300 -1.46 2.75 -25.43
N ALA A 301 -2.66 2.85 -24.86
CA ALA A 301 -3.12 1.91 -23.84
C ALA A 301 -3.11 0.45 -24.37
N GLY A 302 -2.75 -0.51 -23.53
CA GLY A 302 -2.70 -1.93 -23.92
C GLY A 302 -4.05 -2.51 -24.35
N ASP A 303 -5.14 -1.88 -23.95
CA ASP A 303 -6.54 -2.21 -24.25
C ASP A 303 -7.21 -1.21 -25.21
N HIS A 304 -6.40 -0.44 -25.94
CA HIS A 304 -6.86 0.59 -26.89
C HIS A 304 -7.91 0.06 -27.88
N ARG A 305 -8.86 0.93 -28.27
CA ARG A 305 -10.01 0.58 -29.13
C ARG A 305 -9.60 0.10 -30.52
N ILE A 306 -8.52 0.68 -31.07
CA ILE A 306 -7.84 0.16 -32.26
C ILE A 306 -6.91 -0.99 -31.85
N GLN A 307 -7.23 -2.20 -32.29
CA GLN A 307 -6.54 -3.42 -31.86
C GLN A 307 -5.05 -3.43 -32.19
N ALA A 308 -4.63 -2.91 -33.35
CA ALA A 308 -3.23 -2.85 -33.76
C ALA A 308 -2.38 -1.98 -32.81
N LEU A 309 -2.94 -0.84 -32.37
CA LEU A 309 -2.29 0.05 -31.40
C LEU A 309 -2.13 -0.63 -30.04
N GLY A 310 -3.19 -1.26 -29.52
CA GLY A 310 -3.11 -2.01 -28.27
C GLY A 310 -2.19 -3.23 -28.34
N TYR A 311 -2.14 -3.91 -29.50
CA TYR A 311 -1.25 -5.06 -29.72
C TYR A 311 0.23 -4.67 -29.63
N MET A 312 0.61 -3.54 -30.23
CA MET A 312 1.98 -3.01 -30.15
C MET A 312 2.43 -2.82 -28.69
N THR A 313 1.57 -2.25 -27.84
CA THR A 313 1.85 -2.07 -26.41
C THR A 313 1.92 -3.39 -25.65
N ARG A 314 1.04 -4.35 -25.96
CA ARG A 314 1.07 -5.68 -25.33
C ARG A 314 2.32 -6.47 -25.70
N LEU A 315 2.77 -6.39 -26.95
CA LEU A 315 4.02 -6.99 -27.41
C LEU A 315 5.21 -6.39 -26.65
N TYR A 316 5.30 -5.06 -26.60
CA TYR A 316 6.33 -4.39 -25.80
C TYR A 316 6.32 -4.81 -24.33
N ASN A 317 5.15 -4.85 -23.69
CA ASN A 317 5.05 -5.24 -22.28
C ASN A 317 5.37 -6.72 -22.02
N THR A 318 5.33 -7.57 -23.05
CA THR A 318 5.70 -8.99 -22.95
C THR A 318 7.22 -9.16 -23.09
N ASP A 319 7.82 -8.46 -24.07
CA ASP A 319 9.22 -8.67 -24.44
C ASP A 319 10.18 -7.77 -23.64
N ALA A 320 9.74 -6.58 -23.24
CA ALA A 320 10.60 -5.61 -22.57
C ALA A 320 10.89 -6.02 -21.12
N PRO A 321 12.15 -5.95 -20.65
CA PRO A 321 12.53 -6.32 -19.29
C PRO A 321 11.83 -5.43 -18.27
N HIS A 322 11.50 -5.97 -17.09
CA HIS A 322 10.86 -5.23 -16.00
C HIS A 322 9.53 -4.54 -16.37
N SER A 323 8.70 -5.21 -17.18
CA SER A 323 7.33 -4.76 -17.46
C SER A 323 6.38 -5.29 -16.38
N ASN A 324 5.74 -4.39 -15.64
CA ASN A 324 4.94 -4.69 -14.45
C ASN A 324 3.77 -3.69 -14.32
N GLU A 325 3.54 -3.11 -13.13
CA GLU A 325 2.56 -2.04 -12.92
C GLU A 325 2.87 -0.73 -13.68
N ASN A 326 4.04 -0.61 -14.31
CA ASN A 326 4.39 0.47 -15.24
C ASN A 326 3.68 0.38 -16.61
N ARG A 327 3.02 -0.73 -16.91
CA ARG A 327 2.21 -0.90 -18.14
C ARG A 327 1.05 0.11 -18.26
N ASP A 328 0.57 0.63 -17.14
CA ASP A 328 -0.55 1.58 -17.08
C ASP A 328 -0.08 3.05 -17.06
N SER A 329 1.21 3.32 -17.30
CA SER A 329 1.81 4.67 -17.23
C SER A 329 1.59 5.54 -18.46
N THR A 330 0.85 5.07 -19.47
CA THR A 330 0.59 5.82 -20.71
C THR A 330 -0.08 7.17 -20.44
N LEU A 331 0.37 8.20 -21.18
CA LEU A 331 -0.13 9.57 -21.06
C LEU A 331 -1.34 9.85 -21.98
N GLY A 332 -1.64 8.91 -22.88
CA GLY A 332 -2.46 9.17 -24.07
C GLY A 332 -1.77 10.09 -25.07
N THR A 333 -2.30 10.16 -26.29
CA THR A 333 -1.76 10.95 -27.39
C THR A 333 -1.63 12.43 -27.03
N ILE A 334 -2.65 13.03 -26.42
CA ILE A 334 -2.63 14.46 -26.03
C ILE A 334 -1.57 14.72 -24.95
N GLY A 335 -1.46 13.85 -23.95
CA GLY A 335 -0.43 13.94 -22.91
C GLY A 335 0.98 13.73 -23.49
N ALA A 336 1.15 12.77 -24.39
CA ALA A 336 2.41 12.48 -25.08
C ALA A 336 2.90 13.67 -25.91
N ILE A 337 2.00 14.36 -26.63
CA ILE A 337 2.34 15.60 -27.35
C ILE A 337 2.86 16.66 -26.36
N GLY A 338 2.14 16.88 -25.25
CA GLY A 338 2.58 17.82 -24.22
C GLY A 338 3.95 17.48 -23.65
N PHE A 339 4.19 16.19 -23.37
CA PHE A 339 5.45 15.68 -22.87
C PHE A 339 6.61 15.95 -23.85
N VAL A 340 6.44 15.60 -25.13
CA VAL A 340 7.47 15.83 -26.16
C VAL A 340 7.72 17.32 -26.38
N VAL A 341 6.68 18.15 -26.38
CA VAL A 341 6.84 19.60 -26.52
C VAL A 341 7.63 20.18 -25.34
N LEU A 342 7.39 19.71 -24.11
CA LEU A 342 8.16 20.14 -22.94
C LEU A 342 9.63 19.69 -23.01
N LEU A 343 9.92 18.52 -23.57
CA LEU A 343 11.30 18.11 -23.87
C LEU A 343 11.95 19.01 -24.92
N GLY A 344 11.24 19.30 -26.02
CA GLY A 344 11.72 20.24 -27.03
C GLY A 344 11.99 21.63 -26.47
N ARG A 345 11.18 22.08 -25.50
CA ARG A 345 11.39 23.36 -24.81
C ARG A 345 12.72 23.43 -24.04
N LEU A 346 13.23 22.31 -23.51
CA LEU A 346 14.52 22.27 -22.83
C LEU A 346 15.70 22.53 -23.77
N LEU A 347 15.54 22.22 -25.05
CA LEU A 347 16.57 22.40 -26.09
C LEU A 347 16.58 23.83 -26.67
N MET A 348 15.53 24.61 -26.44
CA MET A 348 15.39 25.97 -26.96
C MET A 348 15.99 27.03 -26.02
N PRO A 349 16.55 28.14 -26.55
CA PRO A 349 17.03 29.25 -25.74
C PRO A 349 16.02 29.72 -24.69
N ARG A 350 16.51 29.96 -23.47
CA ARG A 350 15.68 30.41 -22.35
C ARG A 350 15.47 31.91 -22.44
N HIS A 351 14.23 32.33 -22.61
CA HIS A 351 13.82 33.74 -22.60
C HIS A 351 13.23 34.12 -21.23
N GLY A 352 14.00 33.88 -20.16
CA GLY A 352 13.58 34.13 -18.77
C GLY A 352 12.66 33.06 -18.15
N PRO A 353 12.30 33.24 -16.86
CA PRO A 353 11.46 32.29 -16.15
C PRO A 353 9.99 32.44 -16.55
N THR A 354 9.44 31.39 -17.14
CA THR A 354 8.03 31.32 -17.52
C THR A 354 7.42 30.03 -16.98
N LEU A 355 6.10 29.98 -16.82
CA LEU A 355 5.40 28.74 -16.47
C LEU A 355 5.85 27.58 -17.37
N PHE A 356 5.84 27.80 -18.69
CA PHE A 356 6.18 26.78 -19.68
C PHE A 356 7.62 26.27 -19.54
N SER A 357 8.58 27.17 -19.29
CA SER A 357 9.98 26.79 -19.02
C SER A 357 10.13 26.05 -17.68
N GLY A 358 9.33 26.42 -16.67
CA GLY A 358 9.28 25.74 -15.37
C GLY A 358 8.72 24.32 -15.49
N LEU A 359 7.61 24.14 -16.22
CA LEU A 359 7.04 22.82 -16.51
C LEU A 359 8.04 21.94 -17.28
N ALA A 360 8.78 22.51 -18.22
CA ALA A 360 9.83 21.79 -18.95
C ALA A 360 10.95 21.31 -18.01
N ALA A 361 11.38 22.16 -17.06
CA ALA A 361 12.37 21.79 -16.05
C ALA A 361 11.88 20.65 -15.14
N LEU A 362 10.62 20.73 -14.67
CA LEU A 362 9.99 19.67 -13.88
C LEU A 362 9.86 18.36 -14.67
N ASN A 363 9.55 18.45 -15.97
CA ASN A 363 9.46 17.28 -16.84
C ASN A 363 10.82 16.58 -17.01
N GLY A 364 11.88 17.36 -17.26
CA GLY A 364 13.25 16.83 -17.35
C GLY A 364 13.73 16.22 -16.04
N SER A 365 13.45 16.87 -14.90
CA SER A 365 13.84 16.35 -13.58
C SER A 365 13.08 15.08 -13.20
N ALA A 366 11.83 14.92 -13.65
CA ALA A 366 11.06 13.69 -13.44
C ALA A 366 11.73 12.49 -14.13
N LEU A 367 12.25 12.67 -15.35
CA LEU A 367 13.00 11.62 -16.07
C LEU A 367 14.31 11.28 -15.35
N LEU A 368 15.07 12.29 -14.93
CA LEU A 368 16.31 12.10 -14.18
C LEU A 368 16.08 11.37 -12.84
N LEU A 369 14.92 11.58 -12.21
CA LEU A 369 14.57 10.89 -10.98
C LEU A 369 14.19 9.44 -11.21
N ALA A 370 13.30 9.19 -12.18
CA ALA A 370 12.48 7.97 -12.19
C ALA A 370 12.88 6.92 -13.22
N MET A 371 13.72 7.25 -14.21
CA MET A 371 14.23 6.27 -15.17
C MET A 371 15.18 5.26 -14.51
N SER A 372 15.36 4.11 -15.15
CA SER A 372 16.38 3.13 -14.75
C SER A 372 17.77 3.79 -14.69
N GLY A 373 18.53 3.54 -13.62
CA GLY A 373 19.79 4.21 -13.31
C GLY A 373 19.66 5.68 -12.90
N GLY A 374 18.44 6.16 -12.63
CA GLY A 374 18.16 7.54 -12.24
C GLY A 374 18.51 7.87 -10.78
N LEU A 375 18.30 9.14 -10.40
CA LEU A 375 18.54 9.63 -9.03
C LEU A 375 17.72 8.88 -7.97
N GLY A 376 16.57 8.33 -8.35
CA GLY A 376 15.74 7.51 -7.47
C GLY A 376 16.42 6.21 -7.05
N GLY A 377 17.09 5.52 -7.99
CA GLY A 377 17.88 4.33 -7.67
C GLY A 377 19.05 4.64 -6.73
N LEU A 378 19.75 5.75 -6.98
CA LEU A 378 20.82 6.22 -6.09
C LEU A 378 20.30 6.56 -4.68
N PHE A 379 19.15 7.24 -4.59
CA PHE A 379 18.51 7.56 -3.31
C PHE A 379 18.10 6.30 -2.55
N ASN A 380 17.52 5.31 -3.23
CA ASN A 380 17.14 4.05 -2.60
C ASN A 380 18.35 3.23 -2.15
N PHE A 381 19.46 3.31 -2.88
CA PHE A 381 20.71 2.64 -2.52
C PHE A 381 21.42 3.28 -1.32
N LEU A 382 21.46 4.62 -1.26
CA LEU A 382 22.24 5.34 -0.24
C LEU A 382 21.44 5.77 0.99
N ALA A 383 20.13 6.01 0.86
CA ALA A 383 19.33 6.69 1.88
C ALA A 383 18.11 5.88 2.34
N PHE A 384 17.15 5.61 1.44
CA PHE A 384 15.85 5.09 1.87
C PHE A 384 15.10 4.32 0.76
N ALA A 385 15.06 3.00 0.85
CA ALA A 385 14.52 2.10 -0.18
C ALA A 385 12.98 1.96 -0.20
N GLN A 386 12.24 2.58 0.74
CA GLN A 386 10.79 2.38 0.85
C GLN A 386 9.99 2.96 -0.33
N ILE A 387 10.54 3.94 -1.05
CA ILE A 387 9.93 4.49 -2.27
C ILE A 387 10.48 3.75 -3.49
N ARG A 388 9.87 2.63 -3.88
CA ARG A 388 10.37 1.78 -4.98
C ARG A 388 9.74 2.04 -6.34
N CYS A 389 8.45 2.36 -6.39
CA CYS A 389 7.69 2.47 -7.64
C CYS A 389 7.80 3.87 -8.27
N TYR A 390 8.93 4.16 -8.91
CA TYR A 390 9.19 5.44 -9.56
C TYR A 390 8.34 5.67 -10.82
N ASN A 391 7.86 4.61 -11.47
CA ASN A 391 6.87 4.68 -12.56
C ASN A 391 5.61 5.48 -12.19
N ARG A 392 5.26 5.56 -10.90
CA ARG A 392 4.09 6.30 -10.40
C ARG A 392 4.21 7.82 -10.57
N VAL A 393 5.38 8.35 -10.91
CA VAL A 393 5.54 9.77 -11.30
C VAL A 393 4.82 10.11 -12.61
N CYS A 394 4.39 9.11 -13.40
CA CYS A 394 3.69 9.32 -14.68
C CYS A 394 2.44 10.22 -14.57
N VAL A 395 1.69 10.21 -13.46
CA VAL A 395 0.54 11.11 -13.28
C VAL A 395 0.95 12.58 -13.09
N PHE A 396 2.12 12.83 -12.48
CA PHE A 396 2.70 14.18 -12.44
C PHE A 396 3.06 14.63 -13.86
N ILE A 397 3.73 13.76 -14.63
CA ILE A 397 4.09 13.97 -16.03
C ILE A 397 2.85 14.28 -16.88
N ALA A 398 1.80 13.46 -16.74
CA ALA A 398 0.54 13.64 -17.45
C ALA A 398 -0.07 15.01 -17.15
N PHE A 399 -0.14 15.39 -15.87
CA PHE A 399 -0.80 16.64 -15.49
C PHE A 399 -0.15 17.88 -16.11
N TRP A 400 1.17 18.06 -15.97
CA TRP A 400 1.81 19.25 -16.55
C TRP A 400 1.93 19.18 -18.07
N SER A 401 1.94 17.98 -18.66
CA SER A 401 1.92 17.82 -20.12
C SER A 401 0.57 18.29 -20.68
N LEU A 402 -0.54 17.91 -20.04
CA LEU A 402 -1.86 18.41 -20.38
C LEU A 402 -1.99 19.92 -20.14
N LEU A 403 -1.46 20.45 -19.02
CA LEU A 403 -1.40 21.89 -18.76
C LEU A 403 -0.64 22.64 -19.88
N ALA A 404 0.52 22.12 -20.30
CA ALA A 404 1.31 22.69 -21.39
C ALA A 404 0.51 22.75 -22.70
N VAL A 405 -0.18 21.66 -23.05
CA VAL A 405 -1.07 21.62 -24.23
C VAL A 405 -2.19 22.64 -24.12
N GLY A 406 -2.86 22.74 -22.97
CA GLY A 406 -3.91 23.73 -22.74
C GLY A 406 -3.43 25.16 -22.95
N ILE A 407 -2.25 25.51 -22.42
CA ILE A 407 -1.63 26.83 -22.60
C ILE A 407 -1.35 27.10 -24.08
N LEU A 408 -0.83 26.12 -24.83
CA LEU A 408 -0.51 26.28 -26.25
C LEU A 408 -1.77 26.48 -27.09
N ILE A 409 -2.81 25.68 -26.86
CA ILE A 409 -4.06 25.76 -27.61
C ILE A 409 -4.75 27.10 -27.34
N ASP A 410 -4.83 27.54 -26.09
CA ASP A 410 -5.44 28.83 -25.78
C ASP A 410 -4.66 30.00 -26.41
N ARG A 411 -3.32 29.94 -26.38
CA ARG A 411 -2.47 30.94 -27.06
C ARG A 411 -2.67 30.94 -28.56
N TRP A 412 -2.80 29.78 -29.17
CA TRP A 412 -3.08 29.67 -30.60
C TRP A 412 -4.48 30.16 -30.93
N ALA A 413 -5.47 29.81 -30.11
CA ALA A 413 -6.86 30.23 -30.29
C ALA A 413 -7.01 31.75 -30.22
N ALA A 414 -6.23 32.41 -29.35
CA ALA A 414 -6.18 33.87 -29.23
C ALA A 414 -5.68 34.58 -30.51
N ARG A 415 -4.94 33.90 -31.40
CA ARG A 415 -4.33 34.47 -32.62
C ARG A 415 -5.23 34.50 -33.85
N GLY A 416 -6.44 33.94 -33.79
CA GLY A 416 -7.34 33.94 -34.96
C GLY A 416 -8.57 33.03 -34.88
N TRP A 417 -8.72 32.27 -33.81
CA TRP A 417 -9.86 31.36 -33.59
C TRP A 417 -10.79 31.87 -32.47
N ARG A 418 -11.02 33.19 -32.44
CA ARG A 418 -11.92 33.81 -31.47
C ARG A 418 -13.32 33.19 -31.63
N GLY A 419 -13.83 32.56 -30.57
CA GLY A 419 -15.14 31.88 -30.54
C GLY A 419 -15.13 30.37 -30.78
N ARG A 420 -14.05 29.78 -31.33
CA ARG A 420 -13.97 28.32 -31.60
C ARG A 420 -13.35 27.50 -30.46
N GLY A 421 -12.92 28.14 -29.38
CA GLY A 421 -12.31 27.48 -28.21
C GLY A 421 -13.15 26.33 -27.62
N PRO A 422 -14.48 26.47 -27.44
CA PRO A 422 -15.33 25.38 -26.96
C PRO A 422 -15.38 24.17 -27.90
N LEU A 423 -15.38 24.39 -29.23
CA LEU A 423 -15.36 23.30 -30.21
C LEU A 423 -14.02 22.56 -30.19
N ALA A 424 -12.91 23.28 -30.10
CA ALA A 424 -11.59 22.67 -29.95
C ALA A 424 -11.49 21.86 -28.64
N ALA A 425 -12.00 22.40 -27.54
CA ALA A 425 -12.07 21.68 -26.26
C ALA A 425 -12.93 20.42 -26.36
N LEU A 426 -14.11 20.49 -27.00
CA LEU A 426 -14.96 19.33 -27.21
C LEU A 426 -14.27 18.26 -28.06
N ALA A 427 -13.66 18.64 -29.19
CA ALA A 427 -12.94 17.72 -30.05
C ALA A 427 -11.77 17.03 -29.33
N ILE A 428 -10.99 17.80 -28.56
CA ILE A 428 -9.86 17.26 -27.78
C ILE A 428 -10.35 16.37 -26.65
N GLY A 429 -11.42 16.77 -25.94
CA GLY A 429 -12.01 15.96 -24.88
C GLY A 429 -12.52 14.62 -25.40
N LEU A 430 -13.28 14.63 -26.52
CA LEU A 430 -13.80 13.40 -27.14
C LEU A 430 -12.68 12.51 -27.67
N PHE A 431 -11.71 13.08 -28.39
CA PHE A 431 -10.57 12.33 -28.90
C PHE A 431 -9.72 11.76 -27.76
N GLY A 432 -9.39 12.58 -26.76
CA GLY A 432 -8.58 12.16 -25.63
C GLY A 432 -9.25 11.07 -24.80
N LEU A 433 -10.56 11.17 -24.53
CA LEU A 433 -11.31 10.10 -23.88
C LEU A 433 -11.35 8.82 -24.73
N TRP A 434 -11.55 8.94 -26.04
CA TRP A 434 -11.53 7.79 -26.94
C TRP A 434 -10.17 7.07 -26.98
N ASP A 435 -9.07 7.83 -26.89
CA ASP A 435 -7.68 7.37 -26.93
C ASP A 435 -7.25 6.68 -25.61
N VAL A 436 -7.64 7.25 -24.47
CA VAL A 436 -7.20 6.75 -23.14
C VAL A 436 -8.14 5.73 -22.51
N THR A 437 -9.36 5.55 -23.02
CA THR A 437 -10.35 4.65 -22.41
C THR A 437 -10.88 3.58 -23.33
N SER A 438 -11.23 2.45 -22.73
CA SER A 438 -11.82 1.31 -23.41
C SER A 438 -12.92 0.71 -22.55
N VAL A 439 -14.05 0.34 -23.15
CA VAL A 439 -15.11 -0.42 -22.44
C VAL A 439 -14.62 -1.80 -21.97
N ARG A 440 -13.44 -2.23 -22.42
CA ARG A 440 -12.74 -3.43 -21.93
C ARG A 440 -12.19 -3.25 -20.50
N GLN A 441 -12.13 -2.02 -20.00
CA GLN A 441 -11.76 -1.70 -18.61
C GLN A 441 -12.91 -1.96 -17.63
N ALA A 442 -14.13 -2.17 -18.12
CA ALA A 442 -15.29 -2.45 -17.28
C ALA A 442 -15.09 -3.76 -16.50
N PRO A 443 -15.39 -3.78 -15.19
CA PRO A 443 -15.39 -5.01 -14.42
C PRO A 443 -16.32 -6.08 -15.01
N HIS A 444 -15.97 -7.35 -14.80
CA HIS A 444 -16.79 -8.50 -15.22
C HIS A 444 -17.99 -8.69 -14.28
N HIS A 445 -19.00 -7.80 -14.38
CA HIS A 445 -20.10 -7.69 -13.41
C HIS A 445 -20.86 -8.99 -13.14
N SER A 446 -21.07 -9.84 -14.15
CA SER A 446 -21.76 -11.14 -14.00
C SER A 446 -20.94 -12.13 -13.18
N GLU A 447 -19.63 -12.21 -13.43
CA GLU A 447 -18.72 -13.07 -12.68
C GLU A 447 -18.59 -12.59 -11.24
N LEU A 448 -18.44 -11.27 -11.04
CA LEU A 448 -18.35 -10.67 -9.71
C LEU A 448 -19.61 -10.90 -8.89
N ARG A 449 -20.80 -10.74 -9.49
CA ARG A 449 -22.08 -11.03 -8.82
C ARG A 449 -22.21 -12.50 -8.43
N THR A 450 -21.83 -13.40 -9.33
CA THR A 450 -21.90 -14.86 -9.08
C THR A 450 -20.94 -15.25 -7.96
N HIS A 451 -19.71 -14.74 -8.01
CA HIS A 451 -18.70 -14.95 -6.98
C HIS A 451 -19.15 -14.39 -5.62
N HIS A 452 -19.69 -13.16 -5.60
CA HIS A 452 -20.22 -12.54 -4.39
C HIS A 452 -21.37 -13.35 -3.79
N ALA A 453 -22.35 -13.77 -4.60
CA ALA A 453 -23.47 -14.58 -4.14
C ALA A 453 -23.02 -15.93 -3.56
N ALA A 454 -22.02 -16.58 -4.16
CA ALA A 454 -21.46 -17.82 -3.65
C ALA A 454 -20.77 -17.63 -2.28
N TRP A 455 -20.07 -16.51 -2.08
CA TRP A 455 -19.44 -16.18 -0.80
C TRP A 455 -20.44 -15.75 0.27
N VAL A 456 -21.51 -15.03 -0.09
CA VAL A 456 -22.60 -14.71 0.85
C VAL A 456 -23.29 -15.99 1.33
N ASP A 457 -23.62 -16.91 0.42
CA ASP A 457 -24.18 -18.23 0.75
C ASP A 457 -23.25 -19.02 1.67
N PHE A 458 -21.96 -19.10 1.33
CA PHE A 458 -20.98 -19.81 2.13
C PHE A 458 -20.76 -19.17 3.51
N GLY A 459 -20.65 -17.83 3.56
CA GLY A 459 -20.53 -17.06 4.80
C GLY A 459 -21.71 -17.28 5.76
N ASN A 460 -22.94 -17.24 5.24
CA ASN A 460 -24.15 -17.49 6.04
C ASN A 460 -24.17 -18.92 6.59
N ARG A 461 -23.84 -19.93 5.77
CA ARG A 461 -23.76 -21.32 6.26
C ARG A 461 -22.69 -21.52 7.31
N MET A 462 -21.54 -20.83 7.20
CA MET A 462 -20.51 -20.85 8.24
C MET A 462 -21.01 -20.22 9.56
N GLU A 463 -21.74 -19.11 9.49
CA GLU A 463 -22.35 -18.46 10.66
C GLU A 463 -23.46 -19.31 11.30
N GLU A 464 -24.24 -20.06 10.51
CA GLU A 464 -25.26 -20.97 11.04
C GLU A 464 -24.64 -22.21 11.70
N ALA A 465 -23.51 -22.68 11.19
CA ALA A 465 -22.83 -23.87 11.70
C ALA A 465 -22.00 -23.63 12.97
N MET A 466 -21.74 -22.37 13.33
CA MET A 466 -20.84 -21.99 14.42
C MET A 466 -21.54 -21.11 15.45
N PRO A 467 -21.12 -21.13 16.73
CA PRO A 467 -21.68 -20.25 17.74
C PRO A 467 -21.31 -18.79 17.43
N PRO A 468 -22.20 -17.81 17.69
CA PRO A 468 -21.91 -16.40 17.50
C PRO A 468 -20.66 -15.97 18.28
N GLY A 469 -19.73 -15.27 17.60
CA GLY A 469 -18.46 -14.89 18.21
C GLY A 469 -17.42 -16.02 18.29
N GLY A 470 -17.75 -17.21 17.78
CA GLY A 470 -16.86 -18.37 17.72
C GLY A 470 -15.56 -18.06 16.98
N MET A 471 -14.45 -18.56 17.53
CA MET A 471 -13.13 -18.42 16.90
C MET A 471 -12.91 -19.57 15.90
N VAL A 472 -12.49 -19.25 14.69
CA VAL A 472 -12.21 -20.21 13.62
C VAL A 472 -10.75 -20.11 13.21
N PHE A 473 -10.03 -21.22 13.35
CA PHE A 473 -8.62 -21.30 12.97
C PHE A 473 -8.50 -21.59 11.48
N GLN A 474 -7.67 -20.85 10.77
CA GLN A 474 -7.55 -20.96 9.32
C GLN A 474 -6.26 -21.67 8.90
N LEU A 475 -6.41 -22.66 8.04
CA LEU A 475 -5.37 -23.50 7.48
C LEU A 475 -5.31 -23.31 5.94
N PRO A 476 -4.10 -23.20 5.34
CA PRO A 476 -2.79 -23.20 5.99
C PRO A 476 -2.56 -21.92 6.83
N ALA A 477 -1.62 -21.96 7.79
CA ALA A 477 -1.22 -20.78 8.54
C ALA A 477 -0.41 -19.82 7.67
N ALA A 478 -1.10 -19.08 6.79
CA ALA A 478 -0.48 -18.07 5.96
C ALA A 478 0.00 -16.88 6.79
N SER A 479 1.15 -16.29 6.42
CA SER A 479 1.65 -15.07 7.04
C SER A 479 0.91 -13.82 6.52
N TYR A 480 0.91 -12.76 7.33
CA TYR A 480 0.40 -11.44 6.98
C TYR A 480 1.39 -10.38 7.49
N PRO A 481 1.54 -9.20 6.87
CA PRO A 481 1.14 -8.82 5.52
C PRO A 481 2.18 -9.21 4.47
N GLU A 482 1.79 -9.15 3.19
CA GLU A 482 2.61 -9.32 1.99
C GLU A 482 3.42 -10.62 1.98
N ALA A 483 2.74 -11.75 2.22
CA ALA A 483 3.36 -13.07 2.20
C ALA A 483 3.47 -13.64 0.78
N GLY A 484 2.71 -13.09 -0.17
CA GLY A 484 2.61 -13.60 -1.53
C GLY A 484 1.63 -14.76 -1.65
N VAL A 485 1.68 -15.43 -2.80
CA VAL A 485 0.81 -16.57 -3.11
C VAL A 485 1.36 -17.82 -2.41
N VAL A 486 0.48 -18.56 -1.71
CA VAL A 486 0.81 -19.85 -1.10
C VAL A 486 0.25 -20.95 -1.99
N HIS A 487 1.12 -21.67 -2.71
CA HIS A 487 0.75 -22.59 -3.79
C HIS A 487 -0.21 -21.95 -4.81
N ALA A 488 -1.51 -22.29 -4.79
CA ALA A 488 -2.53 -21.71 -5.65
C ALA A 488 -3.44 -20.70 -4.90
N MET A 489 -3.27 -20.55 -3.59
CA MET A 489 -4.03 -19.61 -2.76
C MET A 489 -3.49 -18.18 -2.95
N PRO A 490 -4.32 -17.24 -3.44
CA PRO A 490 -3.92 -15.85 -3.58
C PRO A 490 -3.51 -15.23 -2.24
N ASP A 491 -2.64 -14.21 -2.29
CA ASP A 491 -2.29 -13.47 -1.08
C ASP A 491 -3.57 -12.88 -0.45
N TYR A 492 -3.60 -12.81 0.87
CA TYR A 492 -4.73 -12.31 1.66
C TYR A 492 -6.08 -13.04 1.47
N ALA A 493 -6.14 -14.18 0.79
CA ALA A 493 -7.42 -14.89 0.51
C ALA A 493 -8.22 -15.20 1.78
N HIS A 494 -7.53 -15.49 2.90
CA HIS A 494 -8.14 -15.75 4.20
C HIS A 494 -8.96 -14.57 4.75
N LEU A 495 -8.69 -13.32 4.33
CA LEU A 495 -9.47 -12.14 4.73
C LEU A 495 -10.86 -12.10 4.10
N ALA A 496 -11.13 -12.89 3.06
CA ALA A 496 -12.49 -13.04 2.55
C ALA A 496 -13.45 -13.55 3.64
N CYS A 497 -12.97 -14.44 4.52
CA CYS A 497 -13.78 -14.95 5.63
C CYS A 497 -14.24 -13.82 6.56
N HIS A 498 -13.35 -12.89 6.91
CA HIS A 498 -13.68 -11.69 7.69
C HIS A 498 -14.71 -10.80 6.99
N VAL A 499 -14.56 -10.58 5.68
CA VAL A 499 -15.42 -9.69 4.89
C VAL A 499 -16.84 -10.26 4.71
N TYR A 500 -16.99 -11.58 4.59
CA TYR A 500 -18.28 -12.24 4.29
C TYR A 500 -18.99 -12.82 5.52
N THR A 501 -18.45 -12.64 6.71
CA THR A 501 -19.06 -13.06 7.98
C THR A 501 -19.23 -11.85 8.90
N ARG A 502 -20.10 -11.97 9.91
CA ARG A 502 -20.51 -10.87 10.79
C ARG A 502 -20.06 -11.07 12.23
N THR A 503 -20.13 -12.28 12.77
CA THR A 503 -19.87 -12.55 14.19
C THR A 503 -18.60 -13.36 14.41
N LEU A 504 -18.21 -14.20 13.45
CA LEU A 504 -17.05 -15.07 13.60
C LEU A 504 -15.73 -14.30 13.70
N ARG A 505 -14.81 -14.86 14.49
CA ARG A 505 -13.45 -14.36 14.70
C ARG A 505 -12.45 -15.30 14.05
N TRP A 506 -11.58 -14.78 13.21
CA TRP A 506 -10.69 -15.55 12.34
C TRP A 506 -9.23 -15.46 12.78
N SER A 507 -8.45 -16.53 12.66
CA SER A 507 -7.05 -16.51 13.12
C SER A 507 -6.08 -15.73 12.22
N TYR A 508 -6.35 -15.63 10.91
CA TYR A 508 -5.47 -14.89 9.99
C TYR A 508 -5.49 -13.38 10.24
N GLY A 509 -4.41 -12.69 9.83
CA GLY A 509 -4.30 -11.23 9.84
C GLY A 509 -3.35 -10.65 10.90
N THR A 510 -2.67 -11.49 11.67
CA THR A 510 -1.60 -11.08 12.59
C THR A 510 -0.30 -10.78 11.86
N ASN A 511 0.43 -9.73 12.27
CA ASN A 511 1.73 -9.44 11.66
C ASN A 511 2.71 -10.60 11.88
N ARG A 512 3.37 -11.01 10.80
CA ARG A 512 4.37 -12.07 10.77
C ARG A 512 5.49 -11.78 11.75
N ASN A 513 6.17 -12.77 12.31
CA ASN A 513 7.25 -12.49 13.29
C ASN A 513 6.79 -11.67 14.51
N ARG A 514 5.50 -11.78 14.87
CA ARG A 514 4.97 -11.41 16.17
C ARG A 514 4.47 -12.66 16.88
N ARG A 515 4.22 -12.54 18.19
CA ARG A 515 3.84 -13.66 19.05
C ARG A 515 2.69 -14.50 18.49
N TRP A 516 1.61 -13.86 18.02
CA TRP A 516 0.44 -14.60 17.54
C TRP A 516 0.67 -15.27 16.19
N ASP A 517 1.48 -14.68 15.30
CA ASP A 517 1.91 -15.38 14.09
C ASP A 517 2.73 -16.62 14.43
N GLU A 518 3.69 -16.52 15.34
CA GLU A 518 4.48 -17.68 15.80
C GLU A 518 3.59 -18.76 16.42
N TRP A 519 2.61 -18.36 17.24
CA TRP A 519 1.63 -19.29 17.81
C TRP A 519 0.78 -19.98 16.74
N HIS A 520 0.32 -19.26 15.71
CA HIS A 520 -0.40 -19.85 14.57
C HIS A 520 0.47 -20.85 13.80
N GLN A 521 1.74 -20.52 13.53
CA GLN A 521 2.67 -21.43 12.87
C GLN A 521 2.92 -22.69 13.71
N TYR A 522 3.10 -22.53 15.03
CA TYR A 522 3.27 -23.65 15.95
C TYR A 522 2.05 -24.59 15.92
N VAL A 523 0.84 -24.06 16.10
CA VAL A 523 -0.38 -24.88 16.14
C VAL A 523 -0.65 -25.56 14.79
N ALA A 524 -0.41 -24.87 13.67
CA ALA A 524 -0.59 -25.45 12.35
C ALA A 524 0.46 -26.53 12.01
N GLY A 525 1.61 -26.54 12.68
CA GLY A 525 2.65 -27.57 12.53
C GLY A 525 2.42 -28.82 13.37
N LEU A 526 1.41 -28.85 14.25
CA LEU A 526 1.08 -30.03 15.06
C LEU A 526 0.38 -31.10 14.21
N PRO A 527 0.55 -32.40 14.53
CA PRO A 527 -0.29 -33.46 13.98
C PRO A 527 -1.78 -33.19 14.25
N ALA A 528 -2.68 -33.61 13.37
CA ALA A 528 -4.11 -33.26 13.46
C ALA A 528 -4.77 -33.51 14.84
N PRO A 529 -4.51 -34.63 15.55
CA PRO A 529 -5.07 -34.81 16.90
C PRO A 529 -4.60 -33.76 17.92
N ASP A 530 -3.31 -33.41 17.88
CA ASP A 530 -2.72 -32.41 18.79
C ASP A 530 -3.14 -31.00 18.41
N LEU A 531 -3.26 -30.70 17.11
CA LEU A 531 -3.83 -29.47 16.60
C LEU A 531 -5.26 -29.28 17.11
N VAL A 532 -6.12 -30.29 16.95
CA VAL A 532 -7.52 -30.24 17.43
C VAL A 532 -7.56 -30.00 18.93
N ARG A 533 -6.76 -30.73 19.71
CA ARG A 533 -6.68 -30.54 21.16
C ARG A 533 -6.24 -29.13 21.53
N ALA A 534 -5.19 -28.61 20.89
CA ALA A 534 -4.69 -27.26 21.13
C ALA A 534 -5.77 -26.20 20.82
N LEU A 535 -6.48 -26.34 19.70
CA LEU A 535 -7.54 -25.42 19.31
C LEU A 535 -8.74 -25.48 20.26
N CYS A 536 -9.18 -26.67 20.69
CA CYS A 536 -10.23 -26.81 21.70
C CYS A 536 -9.83 -26.13 23.02
N LEU A 537 -8.60 -26.34 23.51
CA LEU A 537 -8.08 -25.69 24.72
C LEU A 537 -8.03 -24.16 24.57
N ALA A 538 -7.59 -23.66 23.42
CA ALA A 538 -7.55 -22.23 23.11
C ALA A 538 -8.94 -21.60 22.92
N GLY A 539 -10.01 -22.40 22.89
CA GLY A 539 -11.40 -21.95 22.79
C GLY A 539 -11.89 -21.72 21.35
N PHE A 540 -11.25 -22.35 20.36
CA PHE A 540 -11.73 -22.31 18.98
C PHE A 540 -12.96 -23.21 18.80
N ALA A 541 -13.92 -22.73 18.02
CA ALA A 541 -15.14 -23.43 17.67
C ALA A 541 -15.02 -24.21 16.35
N GLY A 542 -14.08 -23.85 15.47
CA GLY A 542 -13.92 -24.52 14.19
C GLY A 542 -12.55 -24.39 13.55
N VAL A 543 -12.33 -25.21 12.51
CA VAL A 543 -11.14 -25.18 11.64
C VAL A 543 -11.58 -24.97 10.20
N TYR A 544 -11.12 -23.90 9.59
CA TYR A 544 -11.31 -23.58 8.18
C TYR A 544 -10.09 -24.02 7.38
N VAL A 545 -10.30 -24.71 6.26
CA VAL A 545 -9.23 -25.18 5.37
C VAL A 545 -9.44 -24.62 3.96
N ASP A 546 -8.44 -23.91 3.43
CA ASP A 546 -8.35 -23.54 2.01
C ASP A 546 -7.41 -24.50 1.28
N ARG A 547 -7.99 -25.41 0.49
CA ARG A 547 -7.28 -26.46 -0.24
C ARG A 547 -6.27 -25.93 -1.24
N ARG A 548 -6.46 -24.70 -1.73
CA ARG A 548 -5.53 -24.08 -2.70
C ARG A 548 -4.18 -23.76 -2.08
N GLY A 549 -4.12 -23.68 -0.75
CA GLY A 549 -2.92 -23.40 0.02
C GLY A 549 -2.03 -24.62 0.26
N TYR A 550 -2.27 -25.75 -0.41
CA TYR A 550 -1.51 -26.98 -0.24
C TYR A 550 -1.10 -27.57 -1.60
N ALA A 551 0.08 -28.20 -1.65
CA ALA A 551 0.59 -28.85 -2.86
C ALA A 551 -0.26 -30.05 -3.31
N ASP A 552 -0.81 -30.81 -2.36
CA ASP A 552 -1.70 -31.96 -2.58
C ASP A 552 -3.18 -31.56 -2.65
N HIS A 553 -3.47 -30.27 -2.83
CA HIS A 553 -4.83 -29.72 -2.74
C HIS A 553 -5.53 -30.08 -1.42
N GLY A 554 -4.79 -30.24 -0.32
CA GLY A 554 -5.32 -30.44 1.03
C GLY A 554 -5.84 -31.85 1.30
N GLU A 555 -5.56 -32.84 0.45
CA GLU A 555 -6.06 -34.21 0.64
C GLU A 555 -5.59 -34.83 1.96
N SER A 556 -4.30 -34.71 2.31
CA SER A 556 -3.74 -35.28 3.54
C SER A 556 -4.37 -34.66 4.78
N ILE A 557 -4.35 -33.32 4.87
CA ILE A 557 -4.87 -32.61 6.05
C ILE A 557 -6.38 -32.81 6.22
N ILE A 558 -7.15 -32.88 5.13
CA ILE A 558 -8.59 -33.15 5.19
C ILE A 558 -8.86 -34.58 5.66
N ALA A 559 -8.10 -35.57 5.18
CA ALA A 559 -8.25 -36.96 5.61
C ALA A 559 -7.94 -37.11 7.11
N GLU A 560 -6.86 -36.46 7.58
CA GLU A 560 -6.49 -36.44 8.99
C GLU A 560 -7.58 -35.75 9.85
N LEU A 561 -8.03 -34.56 9.47
CA LEU A 561 -9.11 -33.85 10.18
C LEU A 561 -10.40 -34.66 10.20
N ARG A 562 -10.77 -35.34 9.10
CA ARG A 562 -11.95 -36.21 9.06
C ARG A 562 -11.83 -37.42 9.98
N SER A 563 -10.63 -37.95 10.17
CA SER A 563 -10.42 -39.07 11.09
C SER A 563 -10.60 -38.67 12.57
N VAL A 564 -10.37 -37.40 12.90
CA VAL A 564 -10.48 -36.87 14.28
C VAL A 564 -11.83 -36.21 14.55
N LEU A 565 -12.35 -35.40 13.61
CA LEU A 565 -13.54 -34.56 13.78
C LEU A 565 -14.79 -35.11 13.09
N GLY A 566 -14.64 -36.09 12.20
CA GLY A 566 -15.70 -36.52 11.31
C GLY A 566 -15.86 -35.61 10.08
N PRO A 567 -17.00 -35.67 9.36
CA PRO A 567 -17.21 -34.89 8.14
C PRO A 567 -17.18 -33.38 8.40
N GLU A 568 -16.86 -32.62 7.36
CA GLU A 568 -16.93 -31.16 7.40
C GLU A 568 -18.35 -30.68 7.68
N ALA A 569 -18.48 -29.60 8.47
CA ALA A 569 -19.76 -28.97 8.78
C ALA A 569 -20.30 -28.19 7.57
N VAL A 570 -19.40 -27.48 6.86
CA VAL A 570 -19.76 -26.68 5.69
C VAL A 570 -18.68 -26.80 4.62
N SER A 571 -19.10 -26.96 3.37
CA SER A 571 -18.22 -26.89 2.21
C SER A 571 -18.68 -25.82 1.22
N SER A 572 -17.73 -25.12 0.62
CA SER A 572 -17.95 -24.21 -0.50
C SER A 572 -18.47 -24.97 -1.72
N ARG A 573 -19.18 -24.28 -2.63
CA ARG A 573 -19.71 -24.92 -3.86
C ARG A 573 -18.62 -25.46 -4.78
N SER A 574 -17.43 -24.86 -4.75
CA SER A 574 -16.26 -25.33 -5.49
C SER A 574 -15.56 -26.51 -4.81
N GLY A 575 -15.84 -26.76 -3.54
CA GLY A 575 -15.14 -27.76 -2.73
C GLY A 575 -13.70 -27.37 -2.37
N GLU A 576 -13.29 -26.12 -2.64
CA GLU A 576 -11.94 -25.62 -2.33
C GLU A 576 -11.79 -25.15 -0.88
N GLN A 577 -12.88 -24.65 -0.29
CA GLN A 577 -12.93 -24.20 1.10
C GLN A 577 -13.85 -25.09 1.93
N MET A 578 -13.41 -25.48 3.13
CA MET A 578 -14.15 -26.34 4.05
C MET A 578 -14.07 -25.82 5.49
N LEU A 579 -15.11 -26.05 6.27
CA LEU A 579 -15.18 -25.72 7.69
C LEU A 579 -15.52 -26.98 8.49
N PHE A 580 -14.72 -27.28 9.50
CA PHE A 580 -14.92 -28.37 10.47
C PHE A 580 -15.33 -27.79 11.82
N SER A 581 -16.25 -28.46 12.52
CA SER A 581 -16.65 -28.09 13.89
C SER A 581 -15.73 -28.74 14.92
N LEU A 582 -15.34 -27.98 15.95
CA LEU A 582 -14.59 -28.46 17.10
C LEU A 582 -15.50 -28.71 18.31
N GLU A 583 -16.81 -28.42 18.25
CA GLU A 583 -17.69 -28.47 19.42
C GLU A 583 -17.78 -29.87 20.03
N GLY A 584 -17.95 -30.90 19.19
CA GLY A 584 -18.00 -32.29 19.65
C GLY A 584 -16.68 -32.74 20.29
N ALA A 585 -15.55 -32.44 19.65
CA ALA A 585 -14.22 -32.75 20.18
C ALA A 585 -13.94 -32.00 21.49
N ALA A 586 -14.34 -30.72 21.58
CA ALA A 586 -14.18 -29.92 22.79
C ALA A 586 -15.03 -30.47 23.95
N ALA A 587 -16.26 -30.92 23.69
CA ALA A 587 -17.12 -31.55 24.69
C ALA A 587 -16.50 -32.85 25.23
N SER A 588 -16.04 -33.74 24.35
CA SER A 588 -15.38 -34.99 24.76
C SER A 588 -14.09 -34.75 25.54
N LEU A 589 -13.27 -33.76 25.14
CA LEU A 589 -12.05 -33.41 25.87
C LEU A 589 -12.34 -32.84 27.26
N ARG A 590 -13.44 -32.09 27.42
CA ARG A 590 -13.88 -31.56 28.72
C ARG A 590 -14.37 -32.65 29.68
N GLU A 591 -14.94 -33.73 29.17
CA GLU A 591 -15.36 -34.86 30.01
C GLU A 591 -14.17 -35.66 30.58
N MET A 592 -13.01 -35.60 29.90
CA MET A 592 -11.81 -36.38 30.26
C MET A 592 -10.87 -35.68 31.24
N VAL A 593 -11.03 -34.37 31.46
CA VAL A 593 -10.05 -33.51 32.17
C VAL A 593 -10.79 -32.64 33.17
N SER A 594 -10.23 -32.43 34.38
CA SER A 594 -10.87 -31.53 35.35
C SER A 594 -10.80 -30.06 34.89
N ASP A 595 -11.72 -29.22 35.36
CA ASP A 595 -11.74 -27.79 35.02
C ASP A 595 -10.41 -27.09 35.37
N GLU A 596 -9.78 -27.47 36.48
CA GLU A 596 -8.47 -26.94 36.89
C GLU A 596 -7.35 -27.34 35.93
N GLN A 597 -7.33 -28.61 35.50
CA GLN A 597 -6.38 -29.09 34.51
C GLN A 597 -6.60 -28.43 33.14
N TRP A 598 -7.86 -28.21 32.77
CA TRP A 598 -8.23 -27.52 31.53
C TRP A 598 -7.73 -26.08 31.51
N GLU A 599 -8.07 -25.27 32.52
CA GLU A 599 -7.64 -23.87 32.57
C GLU A 599 -6.12 -23.75 32.69
N ARG A 600 -5.44 -24.65 33.42
CA ARG A 600 -3.97 -24.69 33.46
C ARG A 600 -3.36 -25.01 32.09
N ALA A 601 -3.91 -25.98 31.36
CA ALA A 601 -3.42 -26.35 30.03
C ALA A 601 -3.67 -25.23 28.99
N LYS A 602 -4.84 -24.60 29.07
CA LYS A 602 -5.20 -23.44 28.25
C LYS A 602 -4.30 -22.24 28.52
N GLU A 603 -4.07 -21.89 29.80
CA GLU A 603 -3.17 -20.80 30.17
C GLU A 603 -1.75 -21.10 29.64
N ARG A 604 -1.24 -22.32 29.85
CA ARG A 604 0.06 -22.77 29.29
C ARG A 604 0.15 -22.60 27.78
N LEU A 605 -0.87 -23.04 27.04
CA LEU A 605 -0.90 -22.97 25.59
C LEU A 605 -0.95 -21.52 25.09
N LEU A 606 -1.83 -20.69 25.66
CA LEU A 606 -1.99 -19.31 25.25
C LEU A 606 -0.80 -18.45 25.67
N THR A 607 -0.14 -18.79 26.77
CA THR A 607 1.04 -18.08 27.29
C THR A 607 2.37 -18.75 26.92
N ARG A 608 2.38 -19.63 25.91
CA ARG A 608 3.58 -20.30 25.42
C ARG A 608 4.70 -19.27 25.13
N PRO A 609 5.90 -19.45 25.70
CA PRO A 609 7.04 -18.62 25.35
C PRO A 609 7.40 -18.71 23.87
N CYS A 610 7.84 -17.59 23.28
CA CYS A 610 8.26 -17.56 21.88
C CYS A 610 9.55 -16.75 21.67
N ALA A 611 10.18 -16.99 20.53
CA ALA A 611 11.39 -16.28 20.10
C ALA A 611 11.13 -15.54 18.79
N LEU A 612 11.40 -14.23 18.76
CA LEU A 612 11.21 -13.37 17.60
C LEU A 612 12.58 -12.90 17.09
N CYS A 613 12.85 -13.12 15.80
CA CYS A 613 14.06 -12.61 15.15
C CYS A 613 13.85 -11.14 14.79
N GLN A 614 14.52 -10.20 15.47
CA GLN A 614 14.27 -8.76 15.30
C GLN A 614 15.48 -8.03 14.70
N ASP A 615 16.01 -7.01 15.39
CA ASP A 615 17.02 -6.11 14.86
C ASP A 615 18.29 -6.87 14.41
N GLY A 616 18.85 -6.43 13.30
CA GLY A 616 20.03 -7.05 12.67
C GLY A 616 19.78 -8.37 11.91
N PHE A 617 18.59 -8.98 11.98
CA PHE A 617 18.26 -10.06 11.05
C PHE A 617 17.92 -9.49 9.67
N TYR A 618 18.41 -10.14 8.62
CA TYR A 618 17.99 -9.82 7.27
C TYR A 618 16.51 -10.19 7.08
N PRO A 619 15.79 -9.47 6.22
CA PRO A 619 14.43 -9.84 5.87
C PRO A 619 14.34 -11.25 5.26
N TRP A 620 13.23 -11.94 5.49
CA TRP A 620 12.94 -13.28 4.96
C TRP A 620 11.50 -13.39 4.45
N ALA A 621 11.31 -14.26 3.46
CA ALA A 621 10.00 -14.64 2.96
C ALA A 621 9.48 -15.92 3.66
N PRO A 622 8.16 -16.03 3.90
CA PRO A 622 7.53 -17.25 4.36
C PRO A 622 7.31 -18.21 3.18
N THR A 623 8.39 -18.79 2.65
CA THR A 623 8.35 -19.78 1.57
C THR A 623 8.19 -21.20 2.11
N ASP A 624 7.83 -22.13 1.24
CA ASP A 624 7.95 -23.56 1.49
C ASP A 624 9.00 -24.15 0.51
N PRO A 625 10.17 -24.62 0.99
CA PRO A 625 10.62 -24.65 2.39
C PRO A 625 10.95 -23.24 2.94
N PRO A 626 10.95 -23.03 4.27
CA PRO A 626 11.20 -21.73 4.88
C PRO A 626 12.59 -21.15 4.55
N GLU A 627 12.64 -19.86 4.23
CA GLU A 627 13.92 -19.17 4.04
C GLU A 627 14.76 -19.15 5.33
N PRO A 628 16.08 -19.36 5.21
CA PRO A 628 16.98 -19.30 6.35
C PRO A 628 17.08 -17.88 6.94
N ARG A 629 17.15 -17.79 8.27
CA ARG A 629 17.40 -16.55 9.02
C ARG A 629 18.86 -16.15 8.87
N ARG A 630 19.12 -15.15 8.04
CA ARG A 630 20.47 -14.58 7.88
C ARG A 630 20.68 -13.49 8.92
N ALA A 631 21.81 -13.53 9.63
CA ALA A 631 22.14 -12.56 10.68
C ALA A 631 23.26 -11.62 10.23
N MET A 632 23.14 -10.33 10.57
CA MET A 632 24.25 -9.38 10.54
C MET A 632 25.22 -9.63 11.70
N TYR A 633 26.26 -8.79 11.82
CA TYR A 633 27.27 -8.91 12.89
C TYR A 633 26.78 -8.54 14.29
N ARG A 634 25.61 -7.92 14.40
CA ARG A 634 24.95 -7.63 15.67
C ARG A 634 23.47 -7.86 15.46
N VAL A 635 22.92 -8.88 16.10
CA VAL A 635 21.49 -9.19 16.00
C VAL A 635 20.87 -9.40 17.36
N VAL A 636 19.56 -9.17 17.44
CA VAL A 636 18.78 -9.31 18.66
C VAL A 636 17.62 -10.27 18.42
N MET A 637 17.56 -11.34 19.20
CA MET A 637 16.36 -12.15 19.36
C MET A 637 15.60 -11.66 20.59
N ARG A 638 14.30 -11.42 20.43
CA ARG A 638 13.41 -11.10 21.56
C ARG A 638 12.73 -12.38 22.02
N LEU A 639 12.99 -12.76 23.26
CA LEU A 639 12.36 -13.90 23.91
C LEU A 639 11.22 -13.36 24.78
N ILE A 640 10.01 -13.88 24.58
CA ILE A 640 8.81 -13.40 25.27
C ILE A 640 8.22 -14.55 26.05
N ASN A 641 8.11 -14.40 27.37
CA ASN A 641 7.31 -15.25 28.23
C ASN A 641 6.11 -14.45 28.75
N PRO A 642 4.94 -14.56 28.11
CA PRO A 642 3.73 -13.83 28.52
C PRO A 642 3.06 -14.45 29.76
N GLY A 643 3.55 -15.59 30.25
CA GLY A 643 3.05 -16.24 31.45
C GLY A 643 3.49 -15.53 32.73
N ARG A 644 2.93 -15.96 33.87
CA ARG A 644 3.23 -15.39 35.20
C ARG A 644 4.37 -16.08 35.92
N GLU A 645 4.81 -17.22 35.41
CA GLU A 645 5.83 -18.06 36.03
C GLU A 645 7.06 -18.17 35.12
N PRO A 646 8.27 -18.30 35.70
CA PRO A 646 9.45 -18.65 34.92
C PRO A 646 9.27 -19.97 34.18
N ARG A 647 9.75 -20.04 32.92
CA ARG A 647 9.62 -21.23 32.08
C ARG A 647 10.99 -21.74 31.62
N PRO A 648 11.33 -23.02 31.87
CA PRO A 648 12.49 -23.65 31.25
C PRO A 648 12.22 -23.84 29.75
N VAL A 649 13.12 -23.34 28.92
CA VAL A 649 13.04 -23.41 27.47
C VAL A 649 14.40 -23.74 26.87
N VAL A 650 14.37 -24.31 25.67
CA VAL A 650 15.56 -24.57 24.87
C VAL A 650 15.43 -23.81 23.56
N LEU A 651 16.30 -22.82 23.36
CA LEU A 651 16.44 -22.18 22.05
C LEU A 651 17.19 -23.13 21.13
N ARG A 652 16.50 -23.66 20.12
CA ARG A 652 17.09 -24.51 19.08
C ARG A 652 17.14 -23.80 17.74
N MET A 653 18.23 -24.02 17.04
CA MET A 653 18.35 -23.70 15.62
C MET A 653 19.42 -24.58 14.99
N ASN A 654 19.35 -24.84 13.70
CA ASN A 654 20.50 -25.31 12.95
C ASN A 654 21.21 -24.10 12.37
N TRP A 655 22.49 -23.89 12.70
CA TRP A 655 23.23 -22.72 12.28
C TRP A 655 24.57 -23.06 11.63
N LYS A 656 25.06 -22.15 10.79
CA LYS A 656 26.38 -22.21 10.17
C LYS A 656 26.97 -20.82 10.00
N GLN A 657 28.29 -20.75 9.92
CA GLN A 657 29.00 -19.52 9.60
C GLN A 657 28.79 -19.14 8.13
N HIS A 658 28.67 -17.84 7.89
CA HIS A 658 28.79 -17.26 6.55
C HIS A 658 30.15 -16.56 6.38
N ALA A 659 30.66 -15.99 7.45
CA ALA A 659 32.02 -15.47 7.58
C ALA A 659 32.71 -16.13 8.79
N ASN A 660 34.04 -16.23 8.78
CA ASN A 660 34.80 -16.76 9.90
C ASN A 660 34.70 -15.82 11.11
N VAL A 661 33.79 -16.13 12.04
CA VAL A 661 33.45 -15.29 13.19
C VAL A 661 33.28 -16.12 14.46
N ASP A 662 33.61 -15.53 15.60
CA ASP A 662 33.15 -15.95 16.92
C ASP A 662 31.93 -15.11 17.31
N VAL A 663 30.88 -15.75 17.83
CA VAL A 663 29.63 -15.09 18.23
C VAL A 663 29.52 -15.09 19.74
N HIS A 664 29.54 -13.88 20.32
CA HIS A 664 29.23 -13.64 21.72
C HIS A 664 27.72 -13.57 21.90
N ILE A 665 27.17 -14.50 22.66
CA ILE A 665 25.75 -14.59 22.97
C ILE A 665 25.57 -14.14 24.42
N HIS A 666 24.87 -13.02 24.62
CA HIS A 666 24.59 -12.50 25.95
C HIS A 666 23.17 -11.93 26.07
N GLY A 667 22.59 -11.99 27.25
CA GLY A 667 21.28 -11.40 27.55
C GLY A 667 21.36 -10.51 28.79
N PRO A 668 21.09 -9.20 28.73
CA PRO A 668 21.21 -8.33 29.92
C PRO A 668 20.27 -8.72 31.08
N THR A 669 19.15 -9.34 30.74
CA THR A 669 18.11 -9.78 31.68
C THR A 669 18.06 -11.30 31.83
N LEU A 670 19.04 -12.02 31.28
CA LEU A 670 19.17 -13.46 31.32
C LEU A 670 20.57 -13.82 31.83
N GLU A 671 20.73 -14.86 32.62
CA GLU A 671 22.06 -15.32 33.06
C GLU A 671 22.78 -16.08 31.93
N VAL A 672 23.03 -15.39 30.81
CA VAL A 672 23.64 -15.95 29.59
C VAL A 672 24.83 -15.10 29.19
N ASP A 673 25.99 -15.75 29.14
CA ASP A 673 27.23 -15.18 28.63
C ASP A 673 28.08 -16.31 28.03
N VAL A 674 27.99 -16.51 26.70
CA VAL A 674 28.61 -17.65 26.02
C VAL A 674 29.24 -17.21 24.71
N HIS A 675 30.46 -17.69 24.43
CA HIS A 675 31.11 -17.56 23.13
C HIS A 675 30.98 -18.85 22.33
N ARG A 676 30.59 -18.71 21.06
CA ARG A 676 30.42 -19.84 20.14
C ARG A 676 30.86 -19.43 18.73
N ALA A 677 31.74 -20.23 18.13
CA ALA A 677 32.03 -20.16 16.70
C ALA A 677 30.99 -21.00 15.93
N PRO A 678 30.19 -20.40 15.01
CA PRO A 678 29.28 -21.16 14.18
C PRO A 678 30.06 -22.12 13.26
N PRO A 679 29.61 -23.36 13.06
CA PRO A 679 30.32 -24.35 12.26
C PRO A 679 30.27 -24.04 10.76
N ALA A 680 31.22 -24.59 9.98
CA ALA A 680 31.25 -24.43 8.52
C ALA A 680 30.01 -25.01 7.83
N ASP A 681 29.58 -26.18 8.29
CA ASP A 681 28.36 -26.84 7.83
C ASP A 681 27.21 -26.59 8.80
N LEU A 682 25.99 -26.81 8.31
CA LEU A 682 24.78 -26.62 9.11
C LEU A 682 24.74 -27.67 10.24
N GLN A 683 24.85 -27.22 11.50
CA GLN A 683 24.75 -28.09 12.68
C GLN A 683 23.78 -27.54 13.70
N SER A 684 23.22 -28.44 14.52
CA SER A 684 22.29 -28.10 15.58
C SER A 684 22.98 -27.31 16.70
N PHE A 685 22.37 -26.21 17.09
CA PHE A 685 22.68 -25.41 18.26
C PHE A 685 21.50 -25.50 19.24
N ALA A 686 21.81 -25.62 20.52
CA ALA A 686 20.85 -25.58 21.60
C ALA A 686 21.39 -24.70 22.74
N LEU A 687 20.52 -23.89 23.30
CA LEU A 687 20.81 -23.08 24.48
C LEU A 687 19.67 -23.21 25.47
N ASP A 688 19.96 -23.82 26.62
CA ASP A 688 19.03 -23.96 27.73
C ASP A 688 18.90 -22.65 28.48
N LEU A 689 17.66 -22.23 28.73
CA LEU A 689 17.33 -20.96 29.35
C LEU A 689 16.18 -21.17 30.34
N VAL A 690 16.15 -20.36 31.39
CA VAL A 690 14.93 -20.15 32.18
C VAL A 690 14.46 -18.74 31.87
N LEU A 691 13.30 -18.61 31.24
CA LEU A 691 12.71 -17.31 30.90
C LEU A 691 11.79 -16.82 32.02
N PRO A 692 12.15 -15.75 32.74
CA PRO A 692 11.23 -15.07 33.64
C PRO A 692 10.01 -14.52 32.90
N PRO A 693 8.93 -14.13 33.60
CA PRO A 693 7.82 -13.38 33.01
C PRO A 693 8.29 -12.08 32.36
N GLY A 694 7.79 -11.80 31.15
CA GLY A 694 8.05 -10.58 30.41
C GLY A 694 8.89 -10.78 29.15
N GLU A 695 9.55 -9.71 28.73
CA GLU A 695 10.35 -9.66 27.51
C GLU A 695 11.85 -9.59 27.84
N HIS A 696 12.62 -10.42 27.15
CA HIS A 696 14.05 -10.56 27.36
C HIS A 696 14.77 -10.46 26.02
N LEU A 697 15.90 -9.76 25.99
CA LEU A 697 16.71 -9.58 24.79
C LEU A 697 17.91 -10.51 24.85
N LEU A 698 18.07 -11.32 23.81
CA LEU A 698 19.24 -12.14 23.59
C LEU A 698 20.01 -11.57 22.40
N HIS A 699 21.20 -11.05 22.64
CA HIS A 699 22.03 -10.48 21.59
C HIS A 699 23.07 -11.49 21.13
N PHE A 700 23.36 -11.43 19.83
CA PHE A 700 24.42 -12.19 19.18
C PHE A 700 25.36 -11.19 18.51
N ASP A 701 26.52 -10.98 19.11
CA ASP A 701 27.55 -10.04 18.66
C ASP A 701 28.71 -10.84 18.04
N ALA A 702 28.87 -10.75 16.71
CA ALA A 702 29.89 -11.46 15.96
C ALA A 702 31.19 -10.64 15.80
N ALA A 703 32.33 -11.30 15.93
CA ALA A 703 33.67 -10.74 15.74
C ALA A 703 34.58 -11.70 14.94
N PRO A 704 35.55 -11.20 14.15
CA PRO A 704 35.88 -9.80 13.91
C PRO A 704 34.88 -9.12 12.96
N ARG A 705 34.63 -7.82 13.15
CA ARG A 705 33.74 -7.05 12.28
C ARG A 705 34.46 -6.67 10.96
N PRO A 706 33.76 -6.68 9.82
CA PRO A 706 34.35 -6.31 8.54
C PRO A 706 34.68 -4.82 8.52
N ILE A 707 35.75 -4.44 7.82
CA ILE A 707 36.10 -3.05 7.54
C ILE A 707 35.10 -2.52 6.50
N GLY A 708 34.22 -1.59 6.89
CA GLY A 708 33.22 -0.98 6.00
C GLY A 708 31.79 -1.04 6.54
N PHE A 709 30.80 -1.07 5.64
CA PHE A 709 29.38 -1.09 6.00
C PHE A 709 28.96 -2.47 6.52
N ALA A 710 29.17 -2.75 7.81
CA ALA A 710 28.84 -4.02 8.46
C ALA A 710 27.39 -4.51 8.26
N ARG A 711 26.45 -3.60 7.94
CA ARG A 711 25.04 -3.93 7.59
C ARG A 711 24.88 -4.67 6.25
N MET A 712 25.91 -4.67 5.40
CA MET A 712 25.88 -5.36 4.10
C MET A 712 26.43 -6.78 4.17
N HIS A 713 26.98 -7.21 5.30
CA HIS A 713 27.62 -8.51 5.44
C HIS A 713 26.84 -9.41 6.40
N CYS A 714 26.60 -10.65 5.96
CA CYS A 714 26.04 -11.71 6.79
C CYS A 714 27.16 -12.38 7.59
N ALA A 715 26.95 -12.55 8.90
CA ALA A 715 27.89 -13.22 9.79
C ALA A 715 27.63 -14.73 9.85
N TRP A 716 26.37 -15.11 10.07
CA TRP A 716 25.92 -16.49 10.19
C TRP A 716 24.49 -16.67 9.71
N ILE A 717 24.10 -17.92 9.48
CA ILE A 717 22.78 -18.30 8.96
C ILE A 717 22.18 -19.35 9.89
N GLY A 718 20.90 -19.18 10.26
CA GLY A 718 20.11 -20.12 11.04
C GLY A 718 18.89 -20.65 10.29
N THR A 719 18.52 -21.90 10.52
CA THR A 719 17.28 -22.54 10.05
C THR A 719 16.62 -23.24 11.23
N ASP A 720 15.30 -23.50 11.15
CA ASP A 720 14.55 -24.16 12.22
C ASP A 720 14.74 -23.46 13.58
N VAL A 721 14.71 -22.12 13.57
CA VAL A 721 14.84 -21.30 14.78
C VAL A 721 13.54 -21.41 15.56
N ARG A 722 13.57 -22.12 16.69
CA ARG A 722 12.39 -22.36 17.52
C ARG A 722 12.74 -22.38 19.00
N LEU A 723 11.74 -22.07 19.81
CA LEU A 723 11.81 -22.17 21.25
C LEU A 723 11.01 -23.40 21.69
N GLU A 724 11.71 -24.42 22.18
CA GLU A 724 11.09 -25.60 22.76
C GLU A 724 10.83 -25.33 24.24
N VAL A 725 9.63 -25.65 24.72
CA VAL A 725 9.24 -25.47 26.12
C VAL A 725 9.25 -26.83 26.79
N SER A 726 9.95 -26.95 27.90
CA SER A 726 10.05 -28.17 28.69
C SER A 726 8.89 -28.22 29.70
N ASP A 727 7.67 -28.49 29.21
CA ASP A 727 6.42 -28.28 29.97
C ASP A 727 5.70 -29.55 30.44
#